data_AF-A0A0J6XRL3-F1
#
_entry.id   AF-A0A0J6XRL3-F1
#
_cell.length_a   1.000
_cell.length_b   1.000
_cell.length_c   1.000
_cell.angle_alpha   90.00
_cell.angle_beta   90.00
_cell.angle_gamma   90.00
#
_symmetry.space_group_name_H-M   'P 1'
#
loop_
_entity.id
_entity.type
_entity.pdbx_description
1 polymer ?
#
loop_
_entity_poly.entity_id
_entity_poly.type
_entity_poly.pdbx_seq_one_letter_code
_entity_poly.pdbx_strand_id
1 'polypeptide(L)'
;MRDLAGLLRTAGLDPTAEELADALWLAGRIGPADPAGPERERPAPPRRTRTPGGATAAEEESAGPEPDPQDPVRLYASRVLGSVAEEAAGFPGGAGVPVRVPGAAALPRILEIQRALRALQRHRPPGPPTRLVLDEPATAEASARALGLVIPVLRPESRREATVRLVMDASPSMAVWHDMFEELRSVCERLGAFRDVQVHYLHRLGDGRAAVGRGTGPGTRLRSGDQLRDPTGRALTMVVSDCAGPLWREGEAQRLLHRWAECSPCVVVQPLPQRLWSRSWLPTERGVLTRAEGGSGKLRFRPDRPVRQGRHTGGLTVPVLPPSAIALGSWARLVAGLGTGPVPAEVGRVLADHPAAPLPPPRAARPPRELVRRFRASASPSAVQLAVYLSAAPLTLPVMALVQRTMLPDSEPSDLAEVLLSGLLRRGRAAGQWYEFVPGVQDVLLGPLGRDEAALVLKHCSEYVLAHFGRGVRNFPALAVSQLTGAPVAEEGGEERVPAGRLPQAFAEVSARVVRRYLPGPPTGDPGLPEPAAAPPGRAWALGTARERLAAHDRQGGEGGPRGLYEAVAVLRRAVATPAGPGDVPGEAECELATVLLRLWAGQRDPELLAEAERAVAGLAAPAARAVLGRILYERALADEPDPDLLAAAEREFAAVGGDPDPGLDPRLRLDCLVRRAQTLVRLGELREDTGALREARSALEAVTGAPASDPAVRSALGRVLLALLPRTPDPAERTALAGQAAEHLAAALAAALAAASSAGSGSGSAGSGSAAAQTASQGPEPPGAAAARVRVELATALRYLPGRLEEAAGQLGLALAEAAGDTELRLAALVCLARVHRARSARDAEPRALEDAAEAYGRARRLIPRDAQAYGELLPEWGDVLLDRARAADGRRFTSAAVRVLRDSRAAVPQSDPRSAQRLVRLAEGLRLRHAYEGDVVDLREAEYLLELAVRQSRSPLEQARAWREHGDVQQEIHAHTRAPDRLDRAADSYRRAWRSALAADREERREVAVELAARVQELRGEVLERLARPRAALDAYRSALELWTRLGDPAAGRREALGSRVRTLEAGL
;
A
#
# COMPACT_ATOMS: atom_id res chain seq x y z
N MET A 1 34.17 -22.52 50.52
CA MET A 1 33.71 -23.53 49.53
C MET A 1 32.92 -24.65 50.20
N ARG A 2 33.51 -25.48 51.09
CA ARG A 2 32.75 -26.52 51.81
C ARG A 2 31.59 -25.97 52.65
N ASP A 3 31.80 -24.86 53.35
CA ASP A 3 30.74 -24.29 54.21
C ASP A 3 29.59 -23.68 53.39
N LEU A 4 29.89 -23.07 52.24
CA LEU A 4 28.89 -22.55 51.30
C LEU A 4 28.06 -23.68 50.67
N ALA A 5 28.72 -24.77 50.24
CA ALA A 5 28.03 -25.95 49.74
C ALA A 5 27.15 -26.60 50.83
N GLY A 6 27.61 -26.61 52.08
CA GLY A 6 26.83 -27.06 53.23
C GLY A 6 25.58 -26.23 53.46
N LEU A 7 25.70 -24.90 53.44
CA LEU A 7 24.58 -23.96 53.62
C LEU A 7 23.52 -24.06 52.50
N LEU A 8 23.95 -24.21 51.25
CA LEU A 8 23.04 -24.36 50.11
C LEU A 8 22.28 -25.69 50.15
N ARG A 9 22.94 -26.78 50.58
CA ARG A 9 22.28 -28.09 50.78
C ARG A 9 21.27 -28.05 51.93
N THR A 10 21.56 -27.35 53.02
CA THR A 10 20.57 -27.14 54.09
C THR A 10 19.38 -26.29 53.65
N ALA A 11 19.53 -25.47 52.59
CA ALA A 11 18.44 -24.73 51.95
C ALA A 11 17.72 -25.53 50.84
N GLY A 12 18.01 -26.83 50.68
CA GLY A 12 17.36 -27.72 49.70
C GLY A 12 17.92 -27.62 48.28
N LEU A 13 19.07 -26.98 48.08
CA LEU A 13 19.74 -26.85 46.80
C LEU A 13 20.98 -27.75 46.77
N ASP A 14 21.14 -28.59 45.74
CA ASP A 14 22.36 -29.41 45.56
C ASP A 14 23.15 -28.94 44.32
N PRO A 15 23.91 -27.84 44.44
CA PRO A 15 24.61 -27.25 43.31
C PRO A 15 25.80 -28.11 42.88
N THR A 16 25.97 -28.23 41.56
CA THR A 16 27.15 -28.83 40.94
C THR A 16 28.40 -27.97 41.16
N ALA A 17 29.59 -28.55 40.94
CA ALA A 17 30.86 -27.84 41.10
C ALA A 17 30.99 -26.62 40.16
N GLU A 18 30.37 -26.70 38.98
CA GLU A 18 30.32 -25.62 37.99
C GLU A 18 29.39 -24.48 38.44
N GLU A 19 28.21 -24.81 38.98
CA GLU A 19 27.28 -23.81 39.53
C GLU A 19 27.84 -23.11 40.77
N LEU A 20 28.61 -23.81 41.61
CA LEU A 20 29.34 -23.21 42.73
C LEU A 20 30.47 -22.28 42.26
N ALA A 21 31.17 -22.65 41.19
CA ALA A 21 32.21 -21.81 40.60
C ALA A 21 31.61 -20.55 39.96
N ASP A 22 30.50 -20.69 39.24
CA ASP A 22 29.75 -19.58 38.65
C ASP A 22 29.16 -18.64 39.70
N ALA A 23 28.60 -19.19 40.79
CA ALA A 23 28.07 -18.40 41.89
C ALA A 23 29.18 -17.57 42.58
N LEU A 24 30.37 -18.15 42.79
CA LEU A 24 31.51 -17.43 43.36
C LEU A 24 32.10 -16.40 42.39
N TRP A 25 32.13 -16.71 41.09
CA TRP A 25 32.56 -15.79 40.06
C TRP A 25 31.60 -14.60 39.91
N LEU A 26 30.29 -14.84 39.99
CA LEU A 26 29.25 -13.81 40.01
C LEU A 26 29.31 -12.96 41.28
N ALA A 27 29.53 -13.57 42.45
CA ALA A 27 29.70 -12.85 43.71
C ALA A 27 30.91 -11.89 43.68
N GLY A 28 31.96 -12.21 42.91
CA GLY A 28 33.09 -11.30 42.68
C GLY A 28 32.81 -10.17 41.67
N ARG A 29 31.70 -10.25 40.91
CA ARG A 29 31.29 -9.29 39.87
C ARG A 29 30.13 -8.39 40.29
N ILE A 30 29.38 -8.81 41.31
CA ILE A 30 28.27 -8.08 41.91
C ILE A 30 28.83 -7.43 43.17
N GLY A 31 28.94 -6.10 43.20
CA GLY A 31 29.37 -5.38 44.40
C GLY A 31 28.44 -5.67 45.59
N PRO A 32 28.90 -5.48 46.86
CA PRO A 32 28.05 -5.72 48.01
C PRO A 32 26.77 -4.89 47.89
N ALA A 33 25.63 -5.56 48.03
CA ALA A 33 24.35 -4.88 48.13
C ALA A 33 24.40 -3.98 49.37
N ASP A 34 24.07 -2.69 49.20
CA ASP A 34 23.82 -1.80 50.33
C ASP A 34 22.77 -2.45 51.25
N PRO A 35 22.95 -2.41 52.58
CA PRO A 35 21.96 -2.96 53.50
C PRO A 35 20.66 -2.19 53.30
N ALA A 36 19.63 -2.90 52.87
CA ALA A 36 18.28 -2.37 52.71
C ALA A 36 17.82 -1.74 54.03
N GLY A 37 17.52 -0.44 54.01
CA GLY A 37 16.77 0.23 55.06
C GLY A 37 15.36 -0.39 55.20
N PRO A 38 14.66 -0.14 56.31
CA PRO A 38 13.47 -0.89 56.70
C PRO A 38 12.36 -0.76 55.65
N GLU A 39 11.81 -1.92 55.29
CA GLU A 39 10.67 -2.09 54.39
C GLU A 39 9.49 -1.21 54.84
N ARG A 40 9.10 -0.27 53.97
CA ARG A 40 7.72 0.23 53.97
C ARG A 40 6.88 -0.75 53.16
N GLU A 41 6.01 -1.47 53.85
CA GLU A 41 4.98 -2.33 53.29
C GLU A 41 4.27 -1.63 52.12
N ARG A 42 4.35 -2.24 50.93
CA ARG A 42 3.40 -2.03 49.84
C ARG A 42 2.57 -3.30 49.69
N PRO A 43 1.24 -3.19 49.58
CA PRO A 43 0.34 -4.35 49.61
C PRO A 43 0.49 -5.20 48.35
N ALA A 44 0.45 -6.51 48.54
CA ALA A 44 0.49 -7.51 47.47
C ALA A 44 -0.77 -7.47 46.59
N PRO A 45 -0.67 -7.72 45.27
CA PRO A 45 -1.84 -7.87 44.41
C PRO A 45 -2.55 -9.22 44.71
N PRO A 46 -3.89 -9.29 44.62
CA PRO A 46 -4.62 -10.49 44.99
C PRO A 46 -4.43 -11.60 43.93
N ARG A 47 -4.09 -12.79 44.42
CA ARG A 47 -4.17 -14.05 43.68
C ARG A 47 -5.64 -14.36 43.35
N ARG A 48 -5.99 -14.44 42.06
CA ARG A 48 -7.25 -15.05 41.61
C ARG A 48 -7.03 -16.52 41.27
N THR A 49 -7.74 -17.36 42.00
CA THR A 49 -7.92 -18.79 41.81
C THR A 49 -8.64 -19.09 40.49
N ARG A 50 -8.24 -20.16 39.81
CA ARG A 50 -8.93 -20.74 38.64
C ARG A 50 -9.80 -21.90 39.10
N THR A 51 -11.09 -21.86 38.74
CA THR A 51 -11.95 -23.03 38.51
C THR A 51 -13.10 -22.63 37.55
N PRO A 52 -13.77 -23.58 36.87
CA PRO A 52 -14.13 -23.45 35.46
C PRO A 52 -15.65 -23.45 35.16
N GLY A 53 -16.01 -22.93 33.99
CA GLY A 53 -17.24 -23.27 33.25
C GLY A 53 -18.39 -22.26 33.29
N GLY A 54 -18.96 -21.95 32.12
CA GLY A 54 -20.35 -21.47 31.97
C GLY A 54 -20.57 -20.09 31.34
N ALA A 55 -20.67 -20.09 30.01
CA ALA A 55 -21.48 -19.27 29.08
C ALA A 55 -22.05 -17.86 29.42
N THR A 56 -21.98 -17.03 28.35
CA THR A 56 -22.86 -15.91 27.92
C THR A 56 -22.87 -14.59 28.70
N ALA A 57 -22.29 -13.53 28.13
CA ALA A 57 -23.01 -12.36 27.58
C ALA A 57 -22.03 -11.30 27.05
N ALA A 58 -22.50 -10.56 26.06
CA ALA A 58 -21.91 -9.45 25.31
C ALA A 58 -20.89 -8.56 26.05
N GLU A 59 -19.76 -8.27 25.40
CA GLU A 59 -18.95 -7.08 25.66
C GLU A 59 -18.88 -6.24 24.39
N GLU A 60 -19.45 -5.05 24.52
CA GLU A 60 -19.38 -3.93 23.60
C GLU A 60 -17.92 -3.54 23.35
N GLU A 61 -17.55 -3.45 22.07
CA GLU A 61 -16.35 -2.75 21.63
C GLU A 61 -16.43 -1.30 22.10
N SER A 62 -15.68 -0.95 23.15
CA SER A 62 -15.51 0.45 23.52
C SER A 62 -14.66 1.14 22.45
N ALA A 63 -15.32 2.03 21.71
CA ALA A 63 -14.68 2.99 20.83
C ALA A 63 -13.63 3.79 21.61
N GLY A 64 -12.35 3.56 21.30
CA GLY A 64 -11.28 4.42 21.79
C GLY A 64 -11.43 5.84 21.24
N PRO A 65 -11.01 6.89 21.98
CA PRO A 65 -11.14 8.26 21.52
C PRO A 65 -10.22 8.51 20.31
N GLU A 66 -10.78 9.14 19.27
CA GLU A 66 -10.04 9.66 18.12
C GLU A 66 -8.88 10.58 18.55
N PRO A 67 -7.74 10.57 17.85
CA PRO A 67 -6.63 11.47 18.16
C PRO A 67 -6.95 12.94 17.80
N ASP A 68 -6.66 13.85 18.73
CA ASP A 68 -6.83 15.31 18.64
C ASP A 68 -6.11 15.93 17.42
N PRO A 69 -6.73 16.83 16.62
CA PRO A 69 -6.16 17.48 15.42
C PRO A 69 -4.88 18.33 15.61
N GLN A 70 -4.31 18.41 16.82
CA GLN A 70 -3.19 19.30 17.16
C GLN A 70 -1.86 18.58 17.47
N ASP A 71 -1.76 17.27 17.24
CA ASP A 71 -0.52 16.53 17.52
C ASP A 71 0.45 16.52 16.31
N PRO A 72 1.72 16.99 16.44
CA PRO A 72 2.67 16.99 15.33
C PRO A 72 3.28 15.57 15.14
N VAL A 73 2.91 14.90 14.06
CA VAL A 73 3.21 13.47 13.83
C VAL A 73 4.22 13.22 12.71
N ARG A 74 5.27 12.43 13.04
CA ARG A 74 6.23 11.56 12.29
C ARG A 74 6.56 11.81 10.80
N LEU A 75 7.84 11.94 10.44
CA LEU A 75 8.35 11.75 9.05
C LEU A 75 9.18 10.49 8.90
N TYR A 76 8.65 9.53 8.15
CA TYR A 76 9.18 9.08 6.86
C TYR A 76 8.43 7.80 6.45
N ALA A 77 8.16 7.66 5.15
CA ALA A 77 8.16 6.36 4.49
C ALA A 77 9.62 6.02 4.13
N SER A 78 10.01 4.80 4.48
CA SER A 78 11.36 4.23 4.36
C SER A 78 11.82 4.05 2.91
N ARG A 79 13.11 4.31 2.64
CA ARG A 79 13.86 3.59 1.62
C ARG A 79 14.38 2.30 2.26
N VAL A 80 13.67 1.19 2.05
CA VAL A 80 13.97 -0.11 2.64
C VAL A 80 15.19 -0.72 1.97
N LEU A 81 16.27 -0.91 2.72
CA LEU A 81 17.24 -1.98 2.49
C LEU A 81 17.16 -2.93 3.69
N GLY A 82 16.50 -4.06 3.49
CA GLY A 82 16.56 -5.23 4.39
C GLY A 82 15.47 -5.31 5.47
N SER A 83 14.49 -6.17 5.20
CA SER A 83 13.63 -6.90 6.15
C SER A 83 12.90 -6.11 7.24
N VAL A 84 11.67 -5.66 6.98
CA VAL A 84 10.39 -6.20 7.52
C VAL A 84 9.30 -5.65 6.60
N ALA A 85 8.45 -6.51 6.03
CA ALA A 85 7.38 -6.12 5.11
C ALA A 85 6.04 -6.48 5.75
N GLU A 86 5.28 -5.47 6.17
CA GLU A 86 3.82 -5.49 6.25
C GLU A 86 3.33 -4.03 6.45
N GLU A 87 2.28 -3.67 5.70
CA GLU A 87 1.52 -2.40 5.70
C GLU A 87 2.16 -1.14 5.09
N ALA A 88 2.16 -1.09 3.75
CA ALA A 88 1.96 0.14 2.96
C ALA A 88 1.47 -0.25 1.56
N ALA A 89 0.16 -0.47 1.41
CA ALA A 89 -0.48 -0.64 0.10
C ALA A 89 -0.85 0.73 -0.48
N GLY A 90 -0.51 0.94 -1.77
CA GLY A 90 -1.07 2.02 -2.59
C GLY A 90 -0.08 3.02 -3.20
N PHE A 91 0.87 2.58 -4.02
CA PHE A 91 1.37 3.31 -5.21
C PHE A 91 2.07 2.32 -6.17
N PRO A 92 1.92 2.44 -7.52
CA PRO A 92 2.48 1.50 -8.48
C PRO A 92 3.99 1.75 -8.68
N GLY A 93 4.81 0.85 -8.15
CA GLY A 93 6.26 0.87 -8.32
C GLY A 93 6.69 0.16 -9.59
N GLY A 94 6.74 0.88 -10.71
CA GLY A 94 7.66 0.53 -11.80
C GLY A 94 9.08 0.60 -11.25
N ALA A 95 9.87 -0.45 -11.44
CA ALA A 95 11.28 -0.50 -11.10
C ALA A 95 12.07 0.51 -11.97
N GLY A 96 12.01 1.79 -11.62
CA GLY A 96 12.99 2.77 -12.04
C GLY A 96 14.28 2.48 -11.28
N VAL A 97 15.36 2.21 -12.01
CA VAL A 97 16.72 2.25 -11.46
C VAL A 97 16.85 3.59 -10.74
N PRO A 98 17.22 3.64 -9.45
CA PRO A 98 17.46 4.92 -8.78
C PRO A 98 18.65 5.58 -9.46
N VAL A 99 18.38 6.53 -10.36
CA VAL A 99 19.40 7.43 -10.89
C VAL A 99 19.91 8.21 -9.69
N ARG A 100 21.14 7.88 -9.25
CA ARG A 100 21.87 8.74 -8.32
C ARG A 100 22.25 10.00 -9.09
N VAL A 101 21.38 10.98 -9.05
CA VAL A 101 21.77 12.35 -9.39
C VAL A 101 22.82 12.75 -8.34
N PRO A 102 24.01 13.24 -8.73
CA PRO A 102 25.00 13.72 -7.77
C PRO A 102 24.34 14.77 -6.86
N GLY A 103 24.15 14.43 -5.59
CA GLY A 103 23.74 15.40 -4.58
C GLY A 103 24.88 16.34 -4.29
N ALA A 104 24.60 17.63 -4.12
CA ALA A 104 25.53 18.52 -3.44
C ALA A 104 25.73 17.99 -2.00
N ALA A 105 26.95 18.04 -1.48
CA ALA A 105 27.23 17.60 -0.12
C ALA A 105 26.35 18.36 0.89
N ALA A 106 25.61 17.63 1.73
CA ALA A 106 24.70 18.20 2.72
C ALA A 106 25.45 18.80 3.92
N LEU A 107 26.66 18.30 4.22
CA LEU A 107 27.64 18.93 5.11
C LEU A 107 28.64 19.78 4.31
N PRO A 108 28.68 21.10 4.53
CA PRO A 108 29.71 21.94 3.96
C PRO A 108 31.08 21.45 4.41
N ARG A 109 32.01 21.27 3.46
CA ARG A 109 33.44 21.00 3.72
C ARG A 109 33.68 19.77 4.61
N ILE A 110 33.08 18.64 4.25
CA ILE A 110 33.17 17.34 4.95
C ILE A 110 34.60 16.94 5.39
N LEU A 111 35.62 17.24 4.58
CA LEU A 111 37.02 16.96 4.90
C LEU A 111 37.54 17.79 6.08
N GLU A 112 37.07 19.03 6.24
CA GLU A 112 37.41 19.88 7.38
C GLU A 112 36.77 19.33 8.66
N ILE A 113 35.52 18.86 8.60
CA ILE A 113 34.84 18.21 9.73
C ILE A 113 35.58 16.92 10.13
N GLN A 114 35.96 16.09 9.16
CA GLN A 114 36.73 14.88 9.43
C GLN A 114 38.07 15.21 10.10
N ARG A 115 38.80 16.23 9.62
CA ARG A 115 40.05 16.69 10.26
C ARG A 115 39.81 17.21 11.68
N ALA A 116 38.75 17.99 11.88
CA ALA A 116 38.40 18.57 13.16
C ALA A 116 38.09 17.51 14.24
N LEU A 117 37.38 16.44 13.86
CA LEU A 117 37.02 15.35 14.76
C LEU A 117 38.18 14.40 15.08
N ARG A 118 39.33 14.45 14.38
CA ARG A 118 40.50 13.58 14.65
C ARG A 118 40.98 13.63 16.11
N ALA A 119 40.73 14.75 16.80
CA ALA A 119 41.00 14.87 18.23
C ALA A 119 40.40 13.72 19.06
N LEU A 120 39.23 13.18 18.67
CA LEU A 120 38.55 12.09 19.36
C LEU A 120 39.32 10.76 19.31
N GLN A 121 40.28 10.58 18.40
CA GLN A 121 41.17 9.41 18.42
C GLN A 121 42.03 9.33 19.69
N ARG A 122 42.23 10.46 20.38
CA ARG A 122 42.96 10.53 21.64
C ARG A 122 42.04 10.54 22.87
N HIS A 123 40.73 10.48 22.67
CA HIS A 123 39.79 10.40 23.78
C HIS A 123 39.94 9.05 24.50
N ARG A 124 40.09 9.11 25.83
CA ARG A 124 40.16 7.93 26.69
C ARG A 124 38.95 7.91 27.62
N PRO A 125 38.11 6.85 27.57
CA PRO A 125 36.97 6.74 28.47
C PRO A 125 37.45 6.54 29.91
N PRO A 126 36.67 6.98 30.91
CA PRO A 126 37.05 6.92 32.32
C PRO A 126 36.97 5.52 32.95
N GLY A 127 36.27 4.57 32.31
CA GLY A 127 36.08 3.20 32.82
C GLY A 127 37.30 2.27 32.66
N PRO A 128 37.37 1.14 33.38
CA PRO A 128 38.48 0.18 33.32
C PRO A 128 38.52 -0.52 31.95
N PRO A 129 39.71 -0.72 31.34
CA PRO A 129 39.91 -1.16 29.96
C PRO A 129 39.11 -2.44 29.64
N THR A 130 38.38 -2.44 28.51
CA THR A 130 37.53 -3.60 28.13
C THR A 130 38.32 -4.79 27.61
N ARG A 131 39.53 -4.56 27.09
CA ARG A 131 40.40 -5.59 26.57
C ARG A 131 41.79 -5.43 27.16
N LEU A 132 42.21 -6.48 27.82
CA LEU A 132 43.58 -6.67 28.21
C LEU A 132 44.23 -7.60 27.18
N VAL A 133 45.38 -7.20 26.67
CA VAL A 133 46.21 -8.03 25.79
C VAL A 133 47.41 -8.51 26.57
N LEU A 134 47.93 -9.67 26.20
CA LEU A 134 49.17 -10.17 26.79
C LEU A 134 50.30 -9.18 26.47
N ASP A 135 50.97 -8.70 27.50
CA ASP A 135 52.25 -8.03 27.37
C ASP A 135 53.29 -9.11 27.16
N GLU A 136 53.50 -9.50 25.90
CA GLU A 136 54.43 -10.56 25.51
C GLU A 136 55.83 -10.39 26.15
N PRO A 137 56.49 -9.21 26.10
CA PRO A 137 57.80 -9.06 26.75
C PRO A 137 57.71 -9.12 28.28
N ALA A 138 56.72 -8.47 28.91
CA ALA A 138 56.60 -8.54 30.38
C ALA A 138 56.22 -9.95 30.88
N THR A 139 55.44 -10.69 30.09
CA THR A 139 55.09 -12.10 30.33
C THR A 139 56.31 -12.99 30.22
N ALA A 140 57.10 -12.83 29.17
CA ALA A 140 58.35 -13.57 28.99
C ALA A 140 59.30 -13.33 30.17
N GLU A 141 59.43 -12.08 30.61
CA GLU A 141 60.32 -11.71 31.70
C GLU A 141 59.82 -12.18 33.08
N ALA A 142 58.52 -12.06 33.36
CA ALA A 142 57.92 -12.60 34.58
C ALA A 142 58.04 -14.13 34.63
N SER A 143 57.85 -14.81 33.50
CA SER A 143 57.96 -16.27 33.39
C SER A 143 59.42 -16.75 33.55
N ALA A 144 60.38 -16.00 33.01
CA ALA A 144 61.81 -16.29 33.18
C ALA A 144 62.24 -16.16 34.64
N ARG A 145 61.76 -15.13 35.35
CA ARG A 145 62.04 -14.94 36.80
C ARG A 145 61.38 -16.01 37.68
N ALA A 146 60.29 -16.61 37.21
CA ALA A 146 59.56 -17.66 37.91
C ALA A 146 60.07 -19.08 37.61
N LEU A 147 61.33 -19.21 37.14
CA LEU A 147 62.01 -20.50 36.92
C LEU A 147 61.24 -21.45 35.98
N GLY A 148 60.63 -20.90 34.92
CA GLY A 148 59.96 -21.68 33.86
C GLY A 148 58.44 -21.83 34.01
N LEU A 149 57.84 -21.26 35.05
CA LEU A 149 56.38 -21.13 35.16
C LEU A 149 55.89 -19.98 34.28
N VAL A 150 54.90 -20.23 33.41
CA VAL A 150 54.34 -19.19 32.54
C VAL A 150 53.44 -18.25 33.35
N ILE A 151 53.88 -17.01 33.55
CA ILE A 151 53.14 -15.96 34.26
C ILE A 151 52.65 -14.90 33.26
N PRO A 152 51.37 -14.93 32.85
CA PRO A 152 50.84 -13.95 31.91
C PRO A 152 50.74 -12.56 32.57
N VAL A 153 51.44 -11.58 32.00
CA VAL A 153 51.31 -10.17 32.34
C VAL A 153 50.38 -9.53 31.32
N LEU A 154 49.31 -8.90 31.79
CA LEU A 154 48.29 -8.30 30.94
C LEU A 154 48.42 -6.78 30.93
N ARG A 155 48.33 -6.15 29.75
CA ARG A 155 48.31 -4.69 29.58
C ARG A 155 47.04 -4.23 28.86
N PRO A 156 46.53 -3.02 29.14
CA PRO A 156 45.35 -2.49 28.46
C PRO A 156 45.60 -2.18 26.98
N GLU A 157 44.71 -2.65 26.12
CA GLU A 157 44.66 -2.25 24.71
C GLU A 157 43.90 -0.92 24.57
N SER A 158 44.64 0.19 24.63
CA SER A 158 44.07 1.55 24.69
C SER A 158 43.51 2.13 23.39
N ARG A 159 43.46 1.36 22.28
CA ARG A 159 42.99 1.85 20.98
C ARG A 159 41.50 1.55 20.79
N ARG A 160 40.73 2.56 20.37
CA ARG A 160 39.31 2.45 19.99
C ARG A 160 38.42 1.87 21.10
N GLU A 161 38.54 2.40 22.32
CA GLU A 161 37.73 1.94 23.45
C GLU A 161 36.34 2.60 23.51
N ALA A 162 36.19 3.79 22.92
CA ALA A 162 34.95 4.57 22.99
C ALA A 162 33.97 4.17 21.88
N THR A 163 32.67 4.20 22.18
CA THR A 163 31.59 4.02 21.20
C THR A 163 30.93 5.36 20.93
N VAL A 164 30.66 5.73 19.68
CA VAL A 164 29.85 6.92 19.39
C VAL A 164 28.41 6.52 19.12
N ARG A 165 27.46 7.21 19.76
CA ARG A 165 26.02 7.08 19.54
C ARG A 165 25.53 8.31 18.81
N LEU A 166 25.15 8.14 17.57
CA LEU A 166 24.53 9.15 16.73
C LEU A 166 23.02 9.00 16.84
N VAL A 167 22.34 9.98 17.43
CA VAL A 167 20.89 9.95 17.65
C VAL A 167 20.24 11.07 16.85
N MET A 168 19.44 10.77 15.84
CA MET A 168 18.71 11.78 15.07
C MET A 168 17.28 11.92 15.60
N ASP A 169 16.81 13.14 15.80
CA ASP A 169 15.38 13.39 16.05
C ASP A 169 14.55 12.97 14.81
N ALA A 170 13.52 12.14 15.00
CA ALA A 170 12.62 11.68 13.93
C ALA A 170 11.42 12.62 13.71
N SER A 171 11.53 13.87 14.19
CA SER A 171 10.49 14.89 14.03
C SER A 171 10.34 15.38 12.58
N PRO A 172 9.18 15.97 12.25
CA PRO A 172 8.88 16.45 10.90
C PRO A 172 9.82 17.49 10.27
N SER A 173 10.52 18.26 11.05
CA SER A 173 11.46 19.23 10.53
C SER A 173 12.82 18.60 10.24
N MET A 174 13.05 17.37 10.74
CA MET A 174 14.34 16.70 10.63
C MET A 174 14.57 15.99 9.31
N ALA A 175 13.55 15.86 8.46
CA ALA A 175 13.71 15.22 7.16
C ALA A 175 14.71 15.93 6.24
N VAL A 176 14.70 17.26 6.20
CA VAL A 176 15.64 18.04 5.38
C VAL A 176 17.10 17.86 5.80
N TRP A 177 17.35 17.31 7.01
CA TRP A 177 18.67 17.11 7.60
C TRP A 177 19.14 15.65 7.55
N HIS A 178 18.39 14.75 6.89
CA HIS A 178 18.73 13.32 6.84
C HIS A 178 20.05 13.06 6.12
N ASP A 179 20.27 13.70 4.96
CA ASP A 179 21.52 13.55 4.21
C ASP A 179 22.72 14.06 5.01
N MET A 180 22.55 15.17 5.74
CA MET A 180 23.57 15.71 6.66
C MET A 180 23.90 14.72 7.79
N PHE A 181 22.89 14.03 8.34
CA PHE A 181 23.08 13.02 9.38
C PHE A 181 23.85 11.79 8.86
N GLU A 182 23.52 11.28 7.67
CA GLU A 182 24.23 10.16 7.06
C GLU A 182 25.67 10.53 6.67
N GLU A 183 25.91 11.76 6.21
CA GLU A 183 27.28 12.25 5.98
C GLU A 183 28.08 12.34 7.28
N LEU A 184 27.48 12.84 8.37
CA LEU A 184 28.12 12.88 9.69
C LEU A 184 28.44 11.46 10.21
N ARG A 185 27.52 10.51 10.02
CA ARG A 185 27.74 9.09 10.31
C ARG A 185 28.94 8.55 9.55
N SER A 186 28.99 8.77 8.24
CA SER A 186 30.11 8.35 7.40
C SER A 186 31.44 8.99 7.85
N VAL A 187 31.44 10.24 8.32
CA VAL A 187 32.63 10.87 8.91
C VAL A 187 33.07 10.13 10.18
N CYS A 188 32.16 9.81 11.09
CA CYS A 188 32.45 9.07 12.33
C CYS A 188 32.99 7.66 12.05
N GLU A 189 32.41 6.94 11.09
CA GLU A 189 32.86 5.60 10.65
C GLU A 189 34.28 5.65 10.07
N ARG A 190 34.58 6.64 9.21
CA ARG A 190 35.90 6.81 8.57
C ARG A 190 36.97 7.37 9.51
N LEU A 191 36.60 7.92 10.66
CA LEU A 191 37.54 8.52 11.61
C LEU A 191 38.44 7.48 12.29
N GLY A 192 37.97 6.23 12.42
CA GLY A 192 38.70 5.14 13.08
C GLY A 192 39.00 5.39 14.57
N ALA A 193 38.31 6.35 15.20
CA ALA A 193 38.46 6.72 16.61
C ALA A 193 37.64 5.82 17.55
N PHE A 194 36.55 5.25 17.05
CA PHE A 194 35.57 4.53 17.86
C PHE A 194 35.66 3.03 17.67
N ARG A 195 35.30 2.27 18.71
CA ARG A 195 35.07 0.82 18.66
C ARG A 195 33.93 0.49 17.71
N ASP A 196 32.86 1.27 17.85
CA ASP A 196 31.57 1.06 17.22
C ASP A 196 30.89 2.43 17.00
N VAL A 197 30.09 2.52 15.94
CA VAL A 197 29.29 3.69 15.55
C VAL A 197 27.83 3.26 15.55
N GLN A 198 27.11 3.63 16.60
CA GLN A 198 25.72 3.23 16.82
C GLN A 198 24.79 4.33 16.35
N VAL A 199 23.83 3.98 15.48
CA VAL A 199 22.86 4.90 14.92
C VAL A 199 21.47 4.63 15.50
N HIS A 200 20.84 5.70 15.99
CA HIS A 200 19.52 5.66 16.59
C HIS A 200 18.66 6.82 16.09
N TYR A 201 17.35 6.63 16.11
CA TYR A 201 16.37 7.67 15.83
C TYR A 201 15.44 7.85 17.03
N LEU A 202 15.21 9.09 17.43
CA LEU A 202 14.38 9.45 18.57
C LEU A 202 12.93 9.67 18.09
N HIS A 203 12.01 8.85 18.60
CA HIS A 203 10.61 8.80 18.22
C HIS A 203 9.71 9.18 19.38
N ARG A 204 8.57 9.81 19.08
CA ARG A 204 7.47 10.01 20.02
C ARG A 204 6.49 8.85 19.95
N LEU A 205 6.17 8.26 21.09
CA LEU A 205 5.09 7.28 21.25
C LEU A 205 3.73 7.97 21.36
N GLY A 206 2.63 7.24 21.16
CA GLY A 206 1.27 7.80 21.21
C GLY A 206 0.88 8.34 22.60
N ASP A 207 1.58 7.90 23.64
CA ASP A 207 1.44 8.37 25.02
C ASP A 207 2.37 9.57 25.36
N GLY A 208 3.04 10.14 24.35
CA GLY A 208 3.97 11.26 24.50
C GLY A 208 5.39 10.88 24.91
N ARG A 209 5.65 9.64 25.33
CA ARG A 209 6.99 9.24 25.80
C ARG A 209 8.00 9.17 24.66
N ALA A 210 9.27 9.46 24.99
CA ALA A 210 10.37 9.31 24.05
C ALA A 210 10.88 7.86 23.97
N ALA A 211 11.03 7.35 22.74
CA ALA A 211 11.57 6.04 22.44
C ALA A 211 12.66 6.11 21.37
N VAL A 212 13.56 5.13 21.36
CA VAL A 212 14.63 5.03 20.37
C VAL A 212 14.42 3.83 19.46
N GLY A 213 14.63 4.04 18.16
CA GLY A 213 14.61 3.00 17.12
C GLY A 213 15.93 2.97 16.35
N ARG A 214 16.09 1.97 15.47
CA ARG A 214 17.23 1.87 14.55
C ARG A 214 16.94 2.40 13.15
N GLY A 215 15.69 2.79 12.88
CA GLY A 215 15.27 3.39 11.63
C GLY A 215 14.36 4.59 11.84
N THR A 216 14.14 5.34 10.76
CA THR A 216 13.24 6.51 10.69
C THR A 216 11.76 6.13 10.60
N GLY A 217 11.44 4.88 10.23
CA GLY A 217 10.07 4.43 9.94
C GLY A 217 9.32 3.79 11.12
N PRO A 218 7.98 3.72 11.04
CA PRO A 218 7.11 3.21 12.12
C PRO A 218 7.27 1.71 12.43
N GLY A 219 7.85 0.92 11.53
CA GLY A 219 8.14 -0.52 11.72
C GLY A 219 9.42 -0.83 12.50
N THR A 220 10.17 0.18 12.96
CA THR A 220 11.32 -0.05 13.83
C THR A 220 10.85 -0.55 15.19
N ARG A 221 11.48 -1.60 15.74
CA ARG A 221 11.26 -1.94 17.16
C ARG A 221 11.72 -0.77 18.02
N LEU A 222 10.77 -0.09 18.65
CA LEU A 222 11.02 1.01 19.56
C LEU A 222 11.39 0.46 20.95
N ARG A 223 12.41 1.06 21.56
CA ARG A 223 12.88 0.74 22.90
C ARG A 223 12.93 1.99 23.75
N SER A 224 12.96 1.86 25.08
CA SER A 224 13.17 3.01 25.95
C SER A 224 14.51 3.68 25.63
N GLY A 225 14.51 5.02 25.55
CA GLY A 225 15.74 5.81 25.40
C GLY A 225 16.73 5.60 26.57
N ASP A 226 16.27 5.08 27.70
CA ASP A 226 17.12 4.75 28.84
C ASP A 226 18.15 3.66 28.54
N GLN A 227 17.92 2.83 27.51
CA GLN A 227 18.89 1.82 27.07
C GLN A 227 20.18 2.44 26.51
N LEU A 228 20.14 3.71 26.11
CA LEU A 228 21.33 4.45 25.68
C LEU A 228 22.07 5.10 26.85
N ARG A 229 21.63 4.89 28.10
CA ARG A 229 22.40 5.28 29.28
C ARG A 229 23.56 4.30 29.46
N ASP A 230 24.78 4.82 29.46
CA ASP A 230 25.98 4.03 29.68
C ASP A 230 26.72 4.47 30.95
N PRO A 231 26.47 3.82 32.10
CA PRO A 231 27.14 4.15 33.35
C PRO A 231 28.66 3.86 33.31
N THR A 232 29.16 3.15 32.30
CA THR A 232 30.61 2.89 32.15
C THR A 232 31.37 4.11 31.61
N GLY A 233 30.65 5.12 31.09
CA GLY A 233 31.23 6.33 30.51
C GLY A 233 32.00 6.10 29.20
N ARG A 234 31.82 4.95 28.55
CA ARG A 234 32.55 4.54 27.33
C ARG A 234 31.87 5.01 26.06
N ALA A 235 30.59 5.36 26.13
CA ALA A 235 29.87 5.97 25.04
C ALA A 235 30.11 7.49 24.99
N LEU A 236 30.06 8.03 23.78
CA LEU A 236 29.89 9.44 23.51
C LEU A 236 28.58 9.60 22.74
N THR A 237 27.71 10.51 23.15
CA THR A 237 26.39 10.69 22.50
C THR A 237 26.34 12.02 21.75
N MET A 238 26.05 11.97 20.45
CA MET A 238 25.77 13.14 19.62
C MET A 238 24.33 13.09 19.15
N VAL A 239 23.52 14.04 19.59
CA VAL A 239 22.11 14.15 19.21
C VAL A 239 21.98 15.17 18.09
N VAL A 240 21.47 14.80 16.93
CA VAL A 240 21.21 15.70 15.81
C VAL A 240 19.74 16.07 15.82
N SER A 241 19.44 17.33 16.11
CA SER A 241 18.05 17.78 16.33
C SER A 241 17.90 19.26 16.10
N ASP A 242 16.76 19.66 15.55
CA ASP A 242 16.34 21.05 15.44
C ASP A 242 15.77 21.62 16.76
N CYS A 243 15.56 20.75 17.74
CA CYS A 243 14.94 21.02 19.05
C CYS A 243 13.58 21.72 18.98
N ALA A 244 12.85 21.58 17.87
CA ALA A 244 11.54 22.21 17.67
C ALA A 244 10.36 21.23 17.81
N GLY A 245 10.63 19.91 17.74
CA GLY A 245 9.62 18.87 17.78
C GLY A 245 8.87 18.72 19.13
N PRO A 246 7.75 17.96 19.14
CA PRO A 246 6.90 17.78 20.34
C PRO A 246 7.62 17.19 21.54
N LEU A 247 8.55 16.25 21.33
CA LEU A 247 9.35 15.64 22.40
C LEU A 247 10.15 16.68 23.18
N TRP A 248 10.60 17.72 22.50
CA TRP A 248 11.31 18.82 23.12
C TRP A 248 10.35 19.77 23.84
N ARG A 249 9.17 20.05 23.26
CA ARG A 249 8.13 20.83 23.95
C ARG A 249 7.70 20.16 25.25
N GLU A 250 7.49 18.86 25.24
CA GLU A 250 7.01 18.05 26.38
C GLU A 250 8.09 17.81 27.45
N GLY A 251 9.33 18.22 27.18
CA GLY A 251 10.47 18.03 28.07
C GLY A 251 11.07 16.62 28.04
N GLU A 252 10.48 15.67 27.31
CA GLU A 252 10.91 14.26 27.24
C GLU A 252 12.34 14.11 26.69
N ALA A 253 12.65 14.85 25.63
CA ALA A 253 14.00 14.85 25.04
C ALA A 253 15.05 15.42 26.02
N GLN A 254 14.70 16.48 26.76
CA GLN A 254 15.57 17.10 27.76
C GLN A 254 15.79 16.16 28.96
N ARG A 255 14.74 15.46 29.42
CA ARG A 255 14.83 14.45 30.49
C ARG A 255 15.75 13.29 30.08
N LEU A 256 15.65 12.80 28.84
CA LEU A 256 16.57 11.78 28.31
C LEU A 256 18.00 12.29 28.20
N LEU A 257 18.19 13.50 27.65
CA LEU A 257 19.51 14.13 27.55
C LEU A 257 20.17 14.29 28.92
N HIS A 258 19.40 14.67 29.96
CA HIS A 258 19.91 14.75 31.32
C HIS A 258 20.50 13.40 31.76
N ARG A 259 19.73 12.32 31.61
CA ARG A 259 20.15 10.96 32.02
C ARG A 259 21.35 10.45 31.23
N TRP A 260 21.48 10.79 29.94
CA TRP A 260 22.67 10.45 29.14
C TRP A 260 23.90 11.27 29.54
N ALA A 261 23.71 12.58 29.75
CA ALA A 261 24.78 13.52 30.12
C ALA A 261 25.33 13.29 31.53
N GLU A 262 24.57 12.65 32.43
CA GLU A 262 25.04 12.22 33.75
C GLU A 262 26.23 11.25 33.68
N CYS A 263 26.19 10.33 32.71
CA CYS A 263 27.11 9.19 32.65
C CYS A 263 28.21 9.36 31.60
N SER A 264 27.93 10.13 30.54
CA SER A 264 28.79 10.19 29.35
C SER A 264 28.78 11.57 28.69
N PRO A 265 29.85 11.96 27.98
CA PRO A 265 29.84 13.19 27.18
C PRO A 265 28.71 13.19 26.15
N CYS A 266 27.82 14.18 26.25
CA CYS A 266 26.70 14.38 25.35
C CYS A 266 26.79 15.75 24.67
N VAL A 267 26.39 15.82 23.41
CA VAL A 267 26.33 17.06 22.63
C VAL A 267 25.11 17.06 21.73
N VAL A 268 24.50 18.24 21.53
CA VAL A 268 23.44 18.44 20.53
C VAL A 268 24.04 19.15 19.31
N VAL A 269 23.97 18.52 18.14
CA VAL A 269 24.27 19.14 16.86
C VAL A 269 22.97 19.71 16.30
N GLN A 270 22.90 21.03 16.28
CA GLN A 270 21.70 21.79 16.01
C GLN A 270 21.84 22.48 14.65
N PRO A 271 21.20 21.95 13.58
CA PRO A 271 21.45 22.40 12.21
C PRO A 271 20.76 23.72 11.85
N LEU A 272 19.81 24.20 12.67
CA LEU A 272 19.21 25.50 12.45
C LEU A 272 20.23 26.63 12.60
N PRO A 273 20.06 27.77 11.92
CA PRO A 273 20.88 28.95 12.14
C PRO A 273 20.82 29.40 13.61
N GLN A 274 21.97 29.75 14.19
CA GLN A 274 22.10 30.03 15.63
C GLN A 274 21.11 31.09 16.16
N ARG A 275 20.71 32.05 15.32
CA ARG A 275 19.66 33.05 15.66
C ARG A 275 18.34 32.44 16.09
N LEU A 276 18.00 31.24 15.59
CA LEU A 276 16.73 30.56 15.85
C LEU A 276 16.77 29.68 17.11
N TRP A 277 17.95 29.38 17.66
CA TRP A 277 18.08 28.45 18.79
C TRP A 277 17.34 28.94 20.03
N SER A 278 17.30 30.26 20.23
CA SER A 278 16.54 30.91 21.30
C SER A 278 15.02 30.67 21.25
N ARG A 279 14.51 30.25 20.08
CA ARG A 279 13.09 29.95 19.81
C ARG A 279 12.80 28.44 19.76
N SER A 280 13.83 27.60 19.87
CA SER A 280 13.66 26.16 20.04
C SER A 280 13.24 25.84 21.47
N TRP A 281 12.82 24.59 21.71
CA TRP A 281 12.51 24.10 23.05
C TRP A 281 13.76 23.69 23.85
N LEU A 282 14.96 23.88 23.29
CA LEU A 282 16.24 23.84 23.99
C LEU A 282 16.99 25.17 23.80
N PRO A 283 16.53 26.27 24.42
CA PRO A 283 17.19 27.56 24.27
C PRO A 283 18.61 27.53 24.84
N THR A 284 19.55 28.15 24.12
CA THR A 284 20.96 28.13 24.52
C THR A 284 21.35 29.33 25.38
N GLU A 285 22.33 29.10 26.24
CA GLU A 285 23.07 30.11 26.99
C GLU A 285 24.50 30.16 26.47
N ARG A 286 24.96 31.38 26.15
CA ARG A 286 26.33 31.62 25.72
C ARG A 286 27.27 31.75 26.92
N GLY A 287 28.43 31.13 26.81
CA GLY A 287 29.47 31.20 27.82
C GLY A 287 30.72 30.45 27.41
N VAL A 288 31.40 29.92 28.41
CA VAL A 288 32.68 29.23 28.24
C VAL A 288 32.65 27.87 28.91
N LEU A 289 33.02 26.83 28.17
CA LEU A 289 33.19 25.46 28.66
C LEU A 289 34.64 25.16 29.00
N THR A 290 34.86 24.55 30.16
CA THR A 290 36.15 24.00 30.58
C THR A 290 35.99 22.53 30.93
N ARG A 291 37.05 21.75 30.78
CA ARG A 291 37.08 20.37 31.26
C ARG A 291 37.46 20.40 32.74
N ALA A 292 36.71 19.75 33.61
CA ALA A 292 37.09 19.56 35.00
C ALA A 292 38.31 18.64 35.10
N GLU A 293 39.28 18.98 35.95
CA GLU A 293 40.39 18.10 36.30
C GLU A 293 39.89 16.95 37.19
N GLY A 294 40.36 15.73 36.93
CA GLY A 294 39.91 14.49 37.57
C GLY A 294 39.19 13.53 36.62
N GLY A 295 39.36 12.24 36.86
CA GLY A 295 39.13 11.12 35.93
C GLY A 295 37.72 10.91 35.34
N SER A 296 36.78 11.85 35.47
CA SER A 296 35.43 11.75 34.87
C SER A 296 35.24 12.60 33.60
N GLY A 297 36.16 13.50 33.27
CA GLY A 297 36.09 14.30 32.04
C GLY A 297 34.86 15.22 31.93
N LYS A 298 34.19 15.52 33.04
CA LYS A 298 32.99 16.37 33.11
C LYS A 298 33.28 17.79 32.62
N LEU A 299 32.33 18.37 31.90
CA LEU A 299 32.42 19.76 31.43
C LEU A 299 31.82 20.71 32.46
N ARG A 300 32.49 21.84 32.72
CA ARG A 300 32.01 22.95 33.55
C ARG A 300 31.69 24.12 32.64
N PHE A 301 30.55 24.75 32.87
CA PHE A 301 30.10 25.91 32.10
C PHE A 301 30.10 27.17 32.95
N ARG A 302 30.66 28.26 32.40
CA ARG A 302 30.59 29.59 32.97
C ARG A 302 29.84 30.52 32.00
N PRO A 303 28.65 31.03 32.34
CA PRO A 303 27.88 31.90 31.45
C PRO A 303 28.56 33.27 31.28
N ASP A 304 28.42 33.88 30.10
CA ASP A 304 28.95 35.22 29.82
C ASP A 304 28.17 36.33 30.53
N ARG A 305 26.89 36.07 30.83
CA ARG A 305 25.97 37.02 31.47
C ARG A 305 25.31 36.37 32.70
N PRO A 306 25.01 37.14 33.75
CA PRO A 306 24.27 36.62 34.91
C PRO A 306 22.87 36.15 34.50
N VAL A 307 22.37 35.15 35.22
CA VAL A 307 21.08 34.51 34.93
C VAL A 307 19.95 35.53 35.10
N ARG A 308 19.07 35.65 34.09
CA ARG A 308 17.85 36.47 34.19
C ARG A 308 16.89 35.84 35.21
N GLN A 309 16.25 36.66 36.05
CA GLN A 309 15.24 36.21 37.02
C GLN A 309 14.14 35.39 36.32
N GLY A 310 13.82 34.20 36.86
CA GLY A 310 12.80 33.29 36.33
C GLY A 310 13.30 32.11 35.49
N ARG A 311 14.61 31.97 35.23
CA ARG A 311 15.18 30.75 34.60
C ARG A 311 15.70 29.76 35.64
N HIS A 312 15.46 28.47 35.42
CA HIS A 312 16.00 27.40 36.25
C HIS A 312 17.54 27.44 36.25
N THR A 313 18.14 27.63 37.43
CA THR A 313 19.60 27.70 37.63
C THR A 313 20.23 26.33 37.89
N GLY A 314 19.43 25.31 38.22
CA GLY A 314 19.86 23.92 38.39
C GLY A 314 19.99 23.15 37.07
N GLY A 315 20.52 21.93 37.13
CA GLY A 315 20.61 21.00 35.99
C GLY A 315 21.99 20.89 35.34
N LEU A 316 22.10 19.97 34.38
CA LEU A 316 23.30 19.75 33.58
C LEU A 316 23.34 20.69 32.38
N THR A 317 24.55 21.05 31.97
CA THR A 317 24.80 21.87 30.76
C THR A 317 25.26 20.96 29.63
N VAL A 318 24.48 20.91 28.55
CA VAL A 318 24.78 20.12 27.36
C VAL A 318 25.23 21.07 26.25
N PRO A 319 26.44 20.92 25.68
CA PRO A 319 26.89 21.74 24.57
C PRO A 319 25.96 21.61 23.35
N VAL A 320 25.65 22.73 22.72
CA VAL A 320 24.86 22.81 21.48
C VAL A 320 25.75 23.43 20.41
N LEU A 321 25.96 22.71 19.31
CA LEU A 321 26.93 23.06 18.28
C LEU A 321 26.25 23.16 16.91
N PRO A 322 26.62 24.13 16.06
CA PRO A 322 26.29 24.05 14.65
C PRO A 322 27.07 22.90 13.99
N PRO A 323 26.61 22.35 12.85
CA PRO A 323 27.30 21.31 12.09
C PRO A 323 28.52 21.89 11.33
N SER A 324 29.46 22.51 12.06
CA SER A 324 30.64 23.15 11.49
C SER A 324 31.93 22.55 12.05
N ALA A 325 32.98 22.52 11.22
CA ALA A 325 34.29 21.97 11.60
C ALA A 325 34.90 22.68 12.83
N ILE A 326 34.71 24.01 12.95
CA ILE A 326 35.26 24.79 14.06
C ILE A 326 34.59 24.41 15.38
N ALA A 327 33.26 24.32 15.40
CA ALA A 327 32.51 24.01 16.62
C ALA A 327 32.72 22.55 17.05
N LEU A 328 32.56 21.62 16.10
CA LEU A 328 32.79 20.20 16.34
C LEU A 328 34.24 19.91 16.75
N GLY A 329 35.22 20.57 16.12
CA GLY A 329 36.64 20.41 16.47
C GLY A 329 36.99 20.95 17.85
N SER A 330 36.42 22.10 18.23
CA SER A 330 36.66 22.71 19.54
C SER A 330 36.09 21.83 20.66
N TRP A 331 34.88 21.31 20.47
CA TRP A 331 34.29 20.33 21.39
C TRP A 331 35.07 19.00 21.42
N ALA A 332 35.48 18.47 20.26
CA ALA A 332 36.25 17.22 20.17
C ALA A 332 37.59 17.31 20.93
N ARG A 333 38.32 18.43 20.77
CA ARG A 333 39.55 18.70 21.53
C ARG A 333 39.30 18.81 23.04
N LEU A 334 38.20 19.46 23.43
CA LEU A 334 37.80 19.61 24.83
C LEU A 334 37.51 18.25 25.47
N VAL A 335 36.73 17.38 24.82
CA VAL A 335 36.39 16.03 25.31
C VAL A 335 37.60 15.09 25.29
N ALA A 336 38.49 15.23 24.30
CA ALA A 336 39.72 14.45 24.23
C ALA A 336 40.81 14.93 25.21
N GLY A 337 40.62 16.06 25.89
CA GLY A 337 41.62 16.62 26.81
C GLY A 337 42.87 17.17 26.11
N LEU A 338 42.75 17.56 24.84
CA LEU A 338 43.87 18.06 24.03
C LEU A 338 43.98 19.59 24.04
N GLY A 339 43.05 20.28 24.70
CA GLY A 339 43.06 21.74 24.88
C GLY A 339 43.42 22.12 26.31
N THR A 340 44.24 23.17 26.45
CA THR A 340 44.75 23.66 27.74
C THR A 340 43.94 24.84 28.31
N GLY A 341 42.82 25.22 27.69
CA GLY A 341 42.07 26.42 28.09
C GLY A 341 40.56 26.40 27.84
N PRO A 342 39.85 27.42 28.35
CA PRO A 342 38.40 27.56 28.23
C PRO A 342 37.95 27.75 26.76
N VAL A 343 36.85 27.10 26.36
CA VAL A 343 36.32 27.13 24.98
C VAL A 343 34.97 27.87 24.93
N PRO A 344 34.79 28.89 24.08
CA PRO A 344 33.48 29.52 23.88
C PRO A 344 32.44 28.50 23.41
N ALA A 345 31.26 28.52 24.02
CA ALA A 345 30.22 27.54 23.75
C ALA A 345 28.82 28.08 23.99
N GLU A 346 27.87 27.48 23.28
CA GLU A 346 26.45 27.56 23.56
C GLU A 346 26.05 26.28 24.29
N VAL A 347 25.29 26.40 25.38
CA VAL A 347 24.81 25.24 26.14
C VAL A 347 23.30 25.29 26.33
N GLY A 348 22.65 24.14 26.20
CA GLY A 348 21.28 23.93 26.66
C GLY A 348 21.28 23.42 28.09
N ARG A 349 20.37 23.93 28.93
CA ARG A 349 20.16 23.40 30.28
C ARG A 349 19.12 22.28 30.26
N VAL A 350 19.47 21.15 30.85
CA VAL A 350 18.58 19.99 31.01
C VAL A 350 18.45 19.66 32.49
N LEU A 351 17.26 19.21 32.90
CA LEU A 351 16.90 18.90 34.28
C LEU A 351 16.44 17.45 34.34
N ALA A 352 16.61 16.78 35.49
CA ALA A 352 16.11 15.43 35.71
C ALA A 352 14.58 15.38 35.48
N ASP A 353 13.87 16.34 36.07
CA ASP A 353 12.43 16.55 35.92
C ASP A 353 12.17 17.81 35.09
N HIS A 354 12.69 17.85 33.86
CA HIS A 354 12.51 19.01 32.98
C HIS A 354 11.01 19.27 32.76
N PRO A 355 10.50 20.49 32.94
CA PRO A 355 9.06 20.75 32.78
C PRO A 355 8.65 20.69 31.31
N ALA A 356 7.41 20.26 31.05
CA ALA A 356 6.78 20.46 29.75
C ALA A 356 6.48 21.96 29.56
N ALA A 357 6.77 22.48 28.37
CA ALA A 357 6.36 23.83 28.01
C ALA A 357 4.84 23.87 27.77
N PRO A 358 4.16 24.96 28.17
CA PRO A 358 2.73 25.10 27.97
C PRO A 358 2.41 25.01 26.47
N LEU A 359 1.34 24.28 26.13
CA LEU A 359 0.79 24.26 24.78
C LEU A 359 0.47 25.72 24.39
N PRO A 360 0.98 26.22 23.26
CA PRO A 360 0.51 27.50 22.76
C PRO A 360 -0.99 27.38 22.55
N PRO A 361 -1.79 28.41 22.90
CA PRO A 361 -3.23 28.37 22.68
C PRO A 361 -3.51 28.01 21.22
N PRO A 362 -4.60 27.26 20.94
CA PRO A 362 -5.03 27.01 19.56
C PRO A 362 -4.95 28.32 18.82
N ARG A 363 -4.20 28.35 17.71
CA ARG A 363 -4.10 29.57 16.92
C ARG A 363 -5.52 29.85 16.43
N ALA A 364 -6.26 30.72 17.13
CA ALA A 364 -7.48 31.32 16.59
C ALA A 364 -7.16 31.71 15.15
N ALA A 365 -8.01 31.36 14.20
CA ALA A 365 -7.76 31.46 12.76
C ALA A 365 -7.25 32.85 12.39
N ARG A 366 -5.92 33.04 12.50
CA ARG A 366 -5.31 34.33 12.23
C ARG A 366 -5.47 34.55 10.74
N PRO A 367 -5.83 35.76 10.30
CA PRO A 367 -6.01 36.03 8.89
C PRO A 367 -4.70 35.67 8.15
N PRO A 368 -4.78 34.99 6.99
CA PRO A 368 -3.59 34.48 6.29
C PRO A 368 -2.51 35.54 6.03
N ARG A 369 -2.92 36.80 5.75
CA ARG A 369 -2.02 37.95 5.58
C ARG A 369 -1.18 38.25 6.83
N GLU A 370 -1.73 38.05 8.02
CA GLU A 370 -1.00 38.26 9.27
C GLU A 370 0.03 37.15 9.52
N LEU A 371 -0.30 35.90 9.19
CA LEU A 371 0.64 34.79 9.26
C LEU A 371 1.86 35.02 8.35
N VAL A 372 1.61 35.40 7.09
CA VAL A 372 2.67 35.72 6.12
C VAL A 372 3.49 36.93 6.57
N ARG A 373 2.87 37.99 7.11
CA ARG A 373 3.60 39.17 7.63
C ARG A 373 4.51 38.82 8.80
N ARG A 374 4.06 37.99 9.74
CA ARG A 374 4.91 37.54 10.88
C ARG A 374 6.07 36.68 10.39
N PHE A 375 5.83 35.81 9.42
CA PHE A 375 6.89 35.04 8.78
C PHE A 375 7.93 35.95 8.12
N ARG A 376 7.50 36.90 7.28
CA ARG A 376 8.38 37.89 6.64
C ARG A 376 9.21 38.72 7.63
N ALA A 377 8.65 39.03 8.79
CA ALA A 377 9.34 39.80 9.83
C ALA A 377 10.40 38.99 10.60
N SER A 378 10.40 37.66 10.49
CA SER A 378 11.17 36.79 11.38
C SER A 378 12.02 35.73 10.69
N ALA A 379 11.78 35.46 9.40
CA ALA A 379 12.50 34.51 8.57
C ALA A 379 13.58 35.19 7.72
N SER A 380 14.52 34.40 7.20
CA SER A 380 15.53 34.87 6.26
C SER A 380 14.90 35.36 4.94
N PRO A 381 15.52 36.31 4.23
CA PRO A 381 15.05 36.73 2.90
C PRO A 381 14.92 35.55 1.93
N SER A 382 15.88 34.62 1.95
CA SER A 382 15.87 33.41 1.12
C SER A 382 14.71 32.47 1.48
N ALA A 383 14.38 32.30 2.76
CA ALA A 383 13.23 31.50 3.20
C ALA A 383 11.89 32.14 2.81
N VAL A 384 11.80 33.48 2.86
CA VAL A 384 10.63 34.22 2.37
C VAL A 384 10.44 34.02 0.88
N GLN A 385 11.51 34.15 0.10
CA GLN A 385 11.47 33.95 -1.34
C GLN A 385 11.16 32.49 -1.70
N LEU A 386 11.72 31.54 -0.97
CA LEU A 386 11.42 30.12 -1.14
C LEU A 386 9.93 29.82 -0.90
N ALA A 387 9.33 30.39 0.14
CA ALA A 387 7.89 30.23 0.40
C ALA A 387 7.01 30.78 -0.74
N VAL A 388 7.47 31.84 -1.43
CA VAL A 388 6.80 32.38 -2.62
C VAL A 388 6.89 31.39 -3.78
N TYR A 389 8.06 30.83 -4.10
CA TYR A 389 8.19 29.83 -5.17
C TYR A 389 7.43 28.54 -4.88
N LEU A 390 7.44 28.07 -3.64
CA LEU A 390 6.70 26.88 -3.21
C LEU A 390 5.17 27.04 -3.34
N SER A 391 4.67 28.27 -3.42
CA SER A 391 3.23 28.51 -3.61
C SER A 391 2.70 28.06 -4.99
N ALA A 392 3.60 27.91 -5.97
CA ALA A 392 3.30 27.45 -7.33
C ALA A 392 3.66 25.97 -7.59
N ALA A 393 4.00 25.19 -6.55
CA ALA A 393 4.37 23.78 -6.68
C ALA A 393 3.64 22.89 -5.67
N PRO A 394 3.41 21.59 -5.98
CA PRO A 394 2.93 20.63 -4.98
C PRO A 394 3.92 20.49 -3.82
N LEU A 395 3.42 20.51 -2.59
CA LEU A 395 4.25 20.54 -1.39
C LEU A 395 4.59 19.15 -0.86
N THR A 396 5.37 18.40 -1.64
CA THR A 396 6.09 17.23 -1.15
C THR A 396 7.55 17.59 -0.92
N LEU A 397 8.23 17.00 0.06
CA LEU A 397 9.64 17.33 0.33
C LEU A 397 10.57 17.20 -0.90
N PRO A 398 10.46 16.16 -1.74
CA PRO A 398 11.27 16.07 -2.96
C PRO A 398 11.03 17.22 -3.93
N VAL A 399 9.78 17.66 -4.09
CA VAL A 399 9.43 18.78 -4.96
C VAL A 399 9.87 20.11 -4.34
N MET A 400 9.73 20.27 -3.01
CA MET A 400 10.21 21.46 -2.31
C MET A 400 11.73 21.61 -2.43
N ALA A 401 12.48 20.51 -2.29
CA ALA A 401 13.93 20.49 -2.46
C ALA A 401 14.35 20.72 -3.92
N LEU A 402 13.58 20.22 -4.89
CA LEU A 402 13.77 20.55 -6.30
C LEU A 402 13.63 22.05 -6.53
N VAL A 403 12.50 22.64 -6.13
CA VAL A 403 12.22 24.07 -6.32
C VAL A 403 13.27 24.92 -5.62
N GLN A 404 13.70 24.54 -4.42
CA GLN A 404 14.79 25.19 -3.72
C GLN A 404 16.07 25.23 -4.58
N ARG A 405 16.50 24.07 -5.09
CA ARG A 405 17.75 23.95 -5.87
C ARG A 405 17.70 24.65 -7.22
N THR A 406 16.54 24.69 -7.88
CA THR A 406 16.40 25.27 -9.22
C THR A 406 16.14 26.78 -9.17
N MET A 407 15.32 27.24 -8.22
CA MET A 407 14.93 28.65 -8.13
C MET A 407 15.83 29.48 -7.21
N LEU A 408 16.45 28.84 -6.21
CA LEU A 408 17.31 29.48 -5.21
C LEU A 408 18.56 28.62 -4.92
N PRO A 409 19.47 28.44 -5.90
CA PRO A 409 20.62 27.54 -5.78
C PRO A 409 21.57 27.90 -4.62
N ASP A 410 21.63 29.17 -4.23
CA ASP A 410 22.46 29.66 -3.11
C ASP A 410 21.78 29.49 -1.73
N SER A 411 20.54 28.98 -1.69
CA SER A 411 19.83 28.77 -0.42
C SER A 411 20.32 27.52 0.31
N GLU A 412 20.30 27.58 1.64
CA GLU A 412 20.74 26.48 2.49
C GLU A 412 19.55 25.61 2.92
N PRO A 413 19.74 24.33 3.30
CA PRO A 413 18.65 23.50 3.84
C PRO A 413 17.92 24.13 5.05
N SER A 414 18.59 25.05 5.76
CA SER A 414 17.98 25.85 6.83
C SER A 414 16.86 26.78 6.36
N ASP A 415 16.92 27.30 5.14
CA ASP A 415 15.87 28.18 4.61
C ASP A 415 14.57 27.41 4.40
N LEU A 416 14.65 26.18 3.90
CA LEU A 416 13.50 25.27 3.81
C LEU A 416 12.98 24.86 5.19
N ALA A 417 13.87 24.61 6.15
CA ALA A 417 13.49 24.33 7.54
C ALA A 417 12.73 25.52 8.17
N GLU A 418 13.14 26.76 7.90
CA GLU A 418 12.43 27.96 8.34
C GLU A 418 11.01 28.03 7.79
N VAL A 419 10.79 27.67 6.52
CA VAL A 419 9.45 27.58 5.94
C VAL A 419 8.61 26.51 6.63
N LEU A 420 9.17 25.32 6.88
CA LEU A 420 8.47 24.22 7.56
C LEU A 420 8.10 24.59 9.01
N LEU A 421 8.97 25.33 9.72
CA LEU A 421 8.78 25.74 11.11
C LEU A 421 7.99 27.05 11.27
N SER A 422 7.74 27.78 10.17
CA SER A 422 6.99 29.06 10.17
C SER A 422 5.54 28.91 10.66
N GLY A 423 4.98 27.70 10.51
CA GLY A 423 3.56 27.43 10.70
C GLY A 423 2.65 28.02 9.62
N LEU A 424 3.20 28.34 8.44
CA LEU A 424 2.46 28.58 7.20
C LEU A 424 1.96 27.28 6.55
N LEU A 425 2.63 26.17 6.88
CA LEU A 425 2.34 24.84 6.38
C LEU A 425 1.73 23.98 7.49
N ARG A 426 0.78 23.13 7.10
CA ARG A 426 0.25 22.02 7.88
C ARG A 426 0.47 20.74 7.08
N ARG A 427 0.30 19.58 7.71
CA ARG A 427 0.25 18.32 6.96
C ARG A 427 -1.15 17.96 6.53
N GLY A 428 -1.25 17.35 5.35
CA GLY A 428 -2.50 16.79 4.83
C GLY A 428 -2.93 15.53 5.61
N ARG A 429 -4.24 15.23 5.58
CA ARG A 429 -4.88 14.14 6.33
C ARG A 429 -4.49 12.72 5.88
N ALA A 430 -3.84 12.55 4.72
CA ALA A 430 -3.48 11.25 4.19
C ALA A 430 -1.98 10.94 4.32
N ALA A 431 -1.66 9.86 5.04
CA ALA A 431 -0.39 9.13 5.05
C ALA A 431 0.92 9.96 5.03
N GLY A 432 0.98 11.10 5.74
CA GLY A 432 2.21 11.75 6.19
C GLY A 432 3.20 12.29 5.12
N GLN A 433 2.89 12.19 3.83
CA GLN A 433 3.80 12.53 2.72
C GLN A 433 3.56 13.94 2.12
N TRP A 434 2.53 14.65 2.59
CA TRP A 434 2.00 15.86 1.95
C TRP A 434 1.91 17.02 2.93
N TYR A 435 2.37 18.19 2.49
CA TYR A 435 2.13 19.45 3.15
C TYR A 435 1.05 20.23 2.41
N GLU A 436 0.34 21.06 3.14
CA GLU A 436 -0.66 21.97 2.63
C GLU A 436 -0.42 23.33 3.27
N PHE A 437 -0.61 24.41 2.54
CA PHE A 437 -0.67 25.72 3.16
C PHE A 437 -1.88 25.78 4.10
N VAL A 438 -1.73 26.50 5.21
CA VAL A 438 -2.90 26.93 5.99
C VAL A 438 -3.87 27.66 5.04
N PRO A 439 -5.19 27.38 5.10
CA PRO A 439 -6.16 27.94 4.14
C PRO A 439 -5.97 29.44 3.91
N GLY A 440 -5.88 29.86 2.65
CA GLY A 440 -5.68 31.24 2.20
C GLY A 440 -4.24 31.79 2.29
N VAL A 441 -3.27 31.06 2.87
CA VAL A 441 -1.85 31.50 2.88
C VAL A 441 -1.23 31.37 1.49
N GLN A 442 -1.58 30.31 0.74
CA GLN A 442 -1.09 30.10 -0.62
C GLN A 442 -1.43 31.28 -1.53
N ASP A 443 -2.65 31.81 -1.47
CA ASP A 443 -3.08 32.93 -2.31
C ASP A 443 -2.31 34.22 -2.01
N VAL A 444 -1.98 34.45 -0.73
CA VAL A 444 -1.17 35.60 -0.30
C VAL A 444 0.28 35.48 -0.77
N LEU A 445 0.84 34.27 -0.80
CA LEU A 445 2.21 33.99 -1.26
C LEU A 445 2.33 33.92 -2.78
N LEU A 446 1.26 33.52 -3.48
CA LEU A 446 1.15 33.60 -4.94
C LEU A 446 1.05 35.04 -5.44
N GLY A 447 0.46 35.95 -4.65
CA GLY A 447 0.29 37.36 -4.98
C GLY A 447 1.56 38.08 -5.51
N PRO A 448 2.72 37.99 -4.83
CA PRO A 448 3.97 38.62 -5.28
C PRO A 448 4.72 37.85 -6.38
N LEU A 449 4.32 36.63 -6.74
CA LEU A 449 5.03 35.82 -7.74
C LEU A 449 4.77 36.37 -9.15
N GLY A 450 5.82 36.62 -9.93
CA GLY A 450 5.68 37.04 -11.33
C GLY A 450 5.17 35.92 -12.24
N ARG A 451 4.55 36.27 -13.38
CA ARG A 451 4.09 35.30 -14.39
C ARG A 451 5.26 34.46 -14.92
N ASP A 452 6.39 35.10 -15.21
CA ASP A 452 7.58 34.44 -15.75
C ASP A 452 8.24 33.52 -14.72
N GLU A 453 8.26 33.95 -13.45
CA GLU A 453 8.76 33.14 -12.33
C GLU A 453 7.87 31.91 -12.09
N ALA A 454 6.55 32.07 -12.16
CA ALA A 454 5.59 30.96 -12.04
C ALA A 454 5.76 29.95 -13.19
N ALA A 455 5.94 30.43 -14.42
CA ALA A 455 6.24 29.57 -15.56
C ALA A 455 7.57 28.82 -15.39
N LEU A 456 8.59 29.46 -14.82
CA LEU A 456 9.88 28.82 -14.55
C LEU A 456 9.78 27.71 -13.49
N VAL A 457 9.03 27.93 -12.40
CA VAL A 457 8.75 26.89 -11.39
C VAL A 457 8.05 25.69 -12.03
N LEU A 458 7.01 25.94 -12.83
CA LEU A 458 6.25 24.89 -13.51
C LEU A 458 7.08 24.15 -14.56
N LYS A 459 8.02 24.83 -15.23
CA LYS A 459 8.97 24.20 -16.16
C LYS A 459 9.86 23.17 -15.46
N HIS A 460 10.44 23.53 -14.31
CA HIS A 460 11.25 22.58 -13.53
C HIS A 460 10.41 21.44 -12.95
N CYS A 461 9.15 21.70 -12.57
CA CYS A 461 8.21 20.66 -12.17
C CYS A 461 7.87 19.71 -13.34
N SER A 462 7.73 20.23 -14.55
CA SER A 462 7.53 19.45 -15.77
C SER A 462 8.71 18.51 -16.04
N GLU A 463 9.95 19.02 -15.97
CA GLU A 463 11.18 18.22 -16.12
C GLU A 463 11.25 17.10 -15.06
N TYR A 464 10.86 17.41 -13.82
CA TYR A 464 10.77 16.43 -12.75
C TYR A 464 9.74 15.33 -13.02
N VAL A 465 8.54 15.69 -13.50
CA VAL A 465 7.50 14.73 -13.86
C VAL A 465 7.97 13.80 -14.98
N LEU A 466 8.59 14.35 -16.03
CA LEU A 466 9.15 13.55 -17.13
C LEU A 466 10.24 12.58 -16.66
N ALA A 467 11.11 13.02 -15.75
CA ALA A 467 12.19 12.18 -15.23
C ALA A 467 11.69 11.05 -14.31
N HIS A 468 10.60 11.27 -13.55
CA HIS A 468 10.10 10.30 -12.56
C HIS A 468 8.98 9.40 -13.08
N PHE A 469 8.17 9.89 -14.01
CA PHE A 469 6.98 9.19 -14.52
C PHE A 469 7.10 8.81 -16.01
N GLY A 470 8.14 9.28 -16.70
CA GLY A 470 8.38 8.97 -18.12
C GLY A 470 7.50 9.78 -19.08
N ARG A 471 7.60 9.47 -20.38
CA ARG A 471 6.94 10.23 -21.47
C ARG A 471 5.47 9.88 -21.70
N GLY A 472 4.93 8.85 -21.04
CA GLY A 472 3.55 8.36 -21.26
C GLY A 472 2.49 8.93 -20.31
N VAL A 473 2.81 10.02 -19.61
CA VAL A 473 2.00 10.59 -18.52
C VAL A 473 1.65 12.03 -18.84
N ARG A 474 0.37 12.42 -18.65
CA ARG A 474 -0.06 13.82 -18.82
C ARG A 474 0.76 14.77 -17.94
N ASN A 475 1.56 15.61 -18.60
CA ASN A 475 2.43 16.57 -17.94
C ASN A 475 1.72 17.92 -17.78
N PHE A 476 0.82 18.02 -16.79
CA PHE A 476 0.05 19.23 -16.51
C PHE A 476 0.90 20.50 -16.29
N PRO A 477 2.07 20.44 -15.62
CA PRO A 477 2.97 21.59 -15.57
C PRO A 477 3.44 22.06 -16.95
N ALA A 478 3.71 21.17 -17.91
CA ALA A 478 4.07 21.55 -19.28
C ALA A 478 2.92 22.27 -20.00
N LEU A 479 1.68 21.79 -19.83
CA LEU A 479 0.48 22.45 -20.36
C LEU A 479 0.29 23.85 -19.75
N ALA A 480 0.51 23.99 -18.44
CA ALA A 480 0.43 25.28 -17.77
C ALA A 480 1.54 26.25 -18.21
N VAL A 481 2.77 25.78 -18.42
CA VAL A 481 3.85 26.58 -19.01
C VAL A 481 3.48 27.06 -20.41
N SER A 482 2.94 26.19 -21.26
CA SER A 482 2.49 26.58 -22.61
C SER A 482 1.42 27.66 -22.55
N GLN A 483 0.41 27.50 -21.70
CA GLN A 483 -0.63 28.52 -21.53
C GLN A 483 -0.08 29.84 -20.98
N LEU A 484 0.83 29.79 -20.00
CA LEU A 484 1.44 30.99 -19.40
C LEU A 484 2.45 31.68 -20.32
N THR A 485 3.10 30.99 -21.25
CA THR A 485 4.16 31.58 -22.09
C THR A 485 3.74 31.77 -23.56
N GLY A 486 2.62 31.16 -23.98
CA GLY A 486 2.18 31.14 -25.38
C GLY A 486 3.04 30.26 -26.29
N ALA A 487 4.00 29.50 -25.74
CA ALA A 487 4.84 28.60 -26.51
C ALA A 487 4.10 27.29 -26.86
N PRO A 488 4.17 26.79 -28.10
CA PRO A 488 3.53 25.53 -28.47
C PRO A 488 4.15 24.37 -27.68
N VAL A 489 3.29 23.48 -27.17
CA VAL A 489 3.74 22.18 -26.66
C VAL A 489 4.28 21.41 -27.87
N ALA A 490 5.46 20.79 -27.75
CA ALA A 490 5.90 19.83 -28.75
C ALA A 490 4.94 18.62 -28.68
N GLU A 491 3.91 18.63 -29.53
CA GLU A 491 3.00 17.50 -29.72
C GLU A 491 3.76 16.36 -30.39
N GLU A 492 4.14 15.34 -29.63
CA GLU A 492 4.43 14.01 -30.16
C GLU A 492 3.25 13.10 -29.83
N GLY A 493 2.43 12.83 -30.85
CA GLY A 493 1.19 12.05 -30.74
C GLY A 493 1.41 10.62 -30.25
N GLY A 494 0.82 10.31 -29.11
CA GLY A 494 0.56 8.98 -28.60
C GLY A 494 -0.59 9.06 -27.62
N GLU A 495 -1.47 8.04 -27.58
CA GLU A 495 -2.64 8.00 -26.69
C GLU A 495 -2.22 8.20 -25.21
N GLU A 496 -2.41 9.42 -24.70
CA GLU A 496 -1.97 9.85 -23.37
C GLU A 496 -2.89 9.29 -22.28
N ARG A 497 -2.33 8.52 -21.34
CA ARG A 497 -3.03 8.05 -20.14
C ARG A 497 -2.98 9.10 -19.02
N VAL A 498 -4.13 9.30 -18.36
CA VAL A 498 -4.21 9.97 -17.05
C VAL A 498 -3.74 8.97 -16.00
N PRO A 499 -2.64 9.22 -15.26
CA PRO A 499 -2.25 8.29 -14.20
C PRO A 499 -3.19 8.43 -13.01
N ALA A 500 -3.68 7.31 -12.49
CA ALA A 500 -4.30 7.25 -11.18
C ALA A 500 -3.22 7.42 -10.11
N GLY A 501 -3.25 8.54 -9.37
CA GLY A 501 -2.31 8.81 -8.29
C GLY A 501 -2.39 10.24 -7.77
N ARG A 502 -2.22 10.40 -6.45
CA ARG A 502 -2.35 11.70 -5.76
C ARG A 502 -1.33 12.75 -6.21
N LEU A 503 -0.13 12.35 -6.68
CA LEU A 503 0.93 13.27 -7.10
C LEU A 503 0.69 13.89 -8.48
N PRO A 504 0.39 13.12 -9.54
CA PRO A 504 -0.09 13.68 -10.81
C PRO A 504 -1.32 14.60 -10.64
N GLN A 505 -2.27 14.22 -9.77
CA GLN A 505 -3.43 15.05 -9.45
C GLN A 505 -3.05 16.37 -8.76
N ALA A 506 -2.14 16.33 -7.76
CA ALA A 506 -1.66 17.54 -7.11
C ALA A 506 -0.91 18.47 -8.10
N PHE A 507 -0.13 17.91 -9.04
CA PHE A 507 0.47 18.69 -10.12
C PHE A 507 -0.59 19.34 -11.01
N ALA A 508 -1.67 18.63 -11.34
CA ALA A 508 -2.79 19.16 -12.12
C ALA A 508 -3.52 20.31 -11.39
N GLU A 509 -3.88 20.11 -10.12
CA GLU A 509 -4.59 21.10 -9.30
C GLU A 509 -3.78 22.39 -9.10
N VAL A 510 -2.49 22.26 -8.77
CA VAL A 510 -1.61 23.42 -8.58
C VAL A 510 -1.38 24.13 -9.90
N SER A 511 -1.12 23.40 -10.98
CA SER A 511 -0.93 23.98 -12.32
C SER A 511 -2.18 24.72 -12.79
N ALA A 512 -3.37 24.14 -12.62
CA ALA A 512 -4.64 24.78 -12.95
C ALA A 512 -4.88 26.05 -12.11
N ARG A 513 -4.54 26.02 -10.81
CA ARG A 513 -4.68 27.19 -9.92
C ARG A 513 -3.74 28.33 -10.31
N VAL A 514 -2.48 28.02 -10.65
CA VAL A 514 -1.50 29.00 -11.12
C VAL A 514 -1.95 29.61 -12.45
N VAL A 515 -2.41 28.79 -13.41
CA VAL A 515 -2.94 29.27 -14.70
C VAL A 515 -4.14 30.21 -14.50
N ARG A 516 -5.15 29.80 -13.72
CA ARG A 516 -6.36 30.60 -13.45
C ARG A 516 -6.06 31.99 -12.89
N ARG A 517 -4.92 32.17 -12.21
CA ARG A 517 -4.50 33.45 -11.62
C ARG A 517 -3.96 34.45 -12.65
N TYR A 518 -3.26 33.97 -13.68
CA TYR A 518 -2.62 34.81 -14.71
C TYR A 518 -3.37 34.85 -16.04
N LEU A 519 -4.22 33.84 -16.28
CA LEU A 519 -5.16 33.76 -17.39
C LEU A 519 -6.56 33.66 -16.79
N PRO A 520 -7.26 34.79 -16.58
CA PRO A 520 -8.69 34.73 -16.31
C PRO A 520 -9.34 33.93 -17.45
N GLY A 521 -10.21 32.97 -17.12
CA GLY A 521 -11.01 32.28 -18.13
C GLY A 521 -11.78 33.27 -19.01
N PRO A 522 -12.34 32.83 -20.16
CA PRO A 522 -13.20 33.70 -20.97
C PRO A 522 -14.27 34.30 -20.06
N PRO A 523 -14.57 35.61 -20.22
CA PRO A 523 -15.28 36.37 -19.21
C PRO A 523 -16.60 35.68 -18.88
N THR A 524 -16.75 35.29 -17.61
CA THR A 524 -18.08 35.25 -17.00
C THR A 524 -18.74 36.58 -17.30
N GLY A 525 -19.90 36.53 -17.96
CA GLY A 525 -20.57 37.68 -18.55
C GLY A 525 -20.46 38.95 -17.72
N ASP A 526 -20.01 40.01 -18.40
CA ASP A 526 -20.10 41.38 -17.94
C ASP A 526 -21.56 41.69 -17.55
N PRO A 527 -21.89 42.10 -16.32
CA PRO A 527 -23.25 42.47 -15.93
C PRO A 527 -23.63 43.86 -16.45
N GLY A 528 -23.36 44.13 -17.72
CA GLY A 528 -23.24 45.49 -18.24
C GLY A 528 -23.58 45.67 -19.71
N LEU A 529 -24.50 44.89 -20.28
CA LEU A 529 -25.17 45.25 -21.54
C LEU A 529 -26.68 44.98 -21.43
N PRO A 530 -27.53 46.01 -21.50
CA PRO A 530 -28.98 45.83 -21.57
C PRO A 530 -29.37 45.46 -23.00
N GLU A 531 -29.77 44.20 -23.21
CA GLU A 531 -30.58 43.81 -24.36
C GLU A 531 -32.01 43.44 -23.92
N PRO A 532 -33.00 43.63 -24.81
CA PRO A 532 -34.34 44.03 -24.42
C PRO A 532 -35.17 42.91 -23.82
N ALA A 533 -36.02 43.31 -22.87
CA ALA A 533 -36.97 42.49 -22.15
C ALA A 533 -37.95 41.75 -23.08
N ALA A 534 -37.73 40.46 -23.25
CA ALA A 534 -38.79 39.49 -23.48
C ALA A 534 -38.94 38.67 -22.18
N ALA A 535 -40.18 38.42 -21.75
CA ALA A 535 -40.48 37.62 -20.56
C ALA A 535 -39.69 36.29 -20.61
N PRO A 536 -39.16 35.79 -19.47
CA PRO A 536 -38.43 34.54 -19.45
C PRO A 536 -39.32 33.44 -20.06
N PRO A 537 -38.86 32.70 -21.07
CA PRO A 537 -39.68 31.67 -21.69
C PRO A 537 -40.03 30.61 -20.64
N GLY A 538 -41.30 30.22 -20.58
CA GLY A 538 -41.80 29.22 -19.62
C GLY A 538 -41.16 27.83 -19.79
N ARG A 539 -41.27 26.98 -18.77
CA ARG A 539 -40.63 25.63 -18.72
C ARG A 539 -40.92 24.80 -19.98
N ALA A 540 -42.15 24.83 -20.50
CA ALA A 540 -42.54 24.13 -21.73
C ALA A 540 -41.73 24.54 -22.98
N TRP A 541 -41.45 25.84 -23.16
CA TRP A 541 -40.64 26.32 -24.29
C TRP A 541 -39.18 25.85 -24.16
N ALA A 542 -38.65 25.89 -22.94
CA ALA A 542 -37.28 25.46 -22.66
C ALA A 542 -37.10 23.96 -22.92
N LEU A 543 -38.09 23.14 -22.55
CA LEU A 543 -38.14 21.71 -22.86
C LEU A 543 -38.15 21.46 -24.37
N GLY A 544 -39.02 22.15 -25.12
CA GLY A 544 -39.06 22.04 -26.59
C GLY A 544 -37.74 22.40 -27.25
N THR A 545 -37.15 23.53 -26.84
CA THR A 545 -35.86 24.01 -27.36
C THR A 545 -34.71 23.05 -27.03
N ALA A 546 -34.68 22.47 -25.83
CA ALA A 546 -33.69 21.48 -25.45
C ALA A 546 -33.81 20.20 -26.30
N ARG A 547 -35.04 19.69 -26.49
CA ARG A 547 -35.31 18.51 -27.33
C ARG A 547 -34.90 18.72 -28.79
N GLU A 548 -35.16 19.89 -29.35
CA GLU A 548 -34.72 20.24 -30.71
C GLU A 548 -33.19 20.24 -30.84
N ARG A 549 -32.48 20.79 -29.85
CA ARG A 549 -31.01 20.80 -29.80
C ARG A 549 -30.42 19.41 -29.67
N LEU A 550 -31.03 18.55 -28.85
CA LEU A 550 -30.64 17.14 -28.73
C LEU A 550 -30.86 16.40 -30.06
N ALA A 551 -32.01 16.59 -30.71
CA ALA A 551 -32.28 15.98 -32.02
C ALA A 551 -31.35 16.48 -33.12
N ALA A 552 -30.90 17.74 -33.05
CA ALA A 552 -29.87 18.27 -33.95
C ALA A 552 -28.49 17.64 -33.69
N HIS A 553 -28.12 17.49 -32.42
CA HIS A 553 -26.88 16.82 -32.01
C HIS A 553 -26.84 15.35 -32.45
N ASP A 554 -27.93 14.60 -32.24
CA ASP A 554 -28.03 13.19 -32.59
C ASP A 554 -27.93 12.99 -34.12
N ARG A 555 -28.47 13.91 -34.94
CA ARG A 555 -28.34 13.88 -36.41
C ARG A 555 -26.92 14.15 -36.92
N GLN A 556 -26.10 14.88 -36.17
CA GLN A 556 -24.72 15.21 -36.54
C GLN A 556 -23.72 14.11 -36.15
N GLY A 557 -24.18 12.98 -35.61
CA GLY A 557 -23.32 11.84 -35.28
C GLY A 557 -22.22 12.14 -34.25
N GLY A 558 -22.35 13.22 -33.47
CA GLY A 558 -21.32 13.67 -32.53
C GLY A 558 -20.15 14.44 -33.15
N GLU A 559 -20.10 14.63 -34.47
CA GLU A 559 -19.01 15.36 -35.15
C GLU A 559 -18.95 16.86 -34.77
N GLY A 560 -20.06 17.43 -34.31
CA GLY A 560 -20.15 18.81 -33.80
C GLY A 560 -19.62 19.02 -32.37
N GLY A 561 -19.07 17.98 -31.72
CA GLY A 561 -18.63 18.01 -30.33
C GLY A 561 -19.77 18.14 -29.31
N PRO A 562 -19.47 18.27 -28.00
CA PRO A 562 -20.47 18.31 -26.92
C PRO A 562 -21.30 19.61 -26.88
N ARG A 563 -21.15 20.49 -27.87
CA ARG A 563 -21.78 21.82 -27.91
C ARG A 563 -23.31 21.75 -27.81
N GLY A 564 -23.95 20.85 -28.58
CA GLY A 564 -25.41 20.68 -28.54
C GLY A 564 -25.93 20.22 -27.18
N LEU A 565 -25.18 19.37 -26.48
CA LEU A 565 -25.49 18.92 -25.12
C LEU A 565 -25.36 20.07 -24.10
N TYR A 566 -24.29 20.87 -24.19
CA TYR A 566 -24.12 22.04 -23.32
C TYR A 566 -25.21 23.10 -23.54
N GLU A 567 -25.58 23.35 -24.79
CA GLU A 567 -26.65 24.28 -25.14
C GLU A 567 -28.02 23.81 -24.62
N ALA A 568 -28.28 22.49 -24.61
CA ALA A 568 -29.48 21.92 -24.00
C ALA A 568 -29.47 22.07 -22.46
N VAL A 569 -28.34 21.75 -21.80
CA VAL A 569 -28.19 21.94 -20.34
C VAL A 569 -28.37 23.40 -19.93
N ALA A 570 -27.82 24.35 -20.69
CA ALA A 570 -27.93 25.77 -20.36
C ALA A 570 -29.38 26.30 -20.41
N VAL A 571 -30.24 25.69 -21.23
CA VAL A 571 -31.67 26.02 -21.30
C VAL A 571 -32.44 25.31 -20.18
N LEU A 572 -32.15 24.04 -19.93
CA LEU A 572 -32.81 23.25 -18.89
C LEU A 572 -32.49 23.76 -17.47
N ARG A 573 -31.25 24.19 -17.19
CA ARG A 573 -30.88 24.82 -15.90
C ARG A 573 -31.73 26.06 -15.60
N ARG A 574 -32.00 26.89 -16.61
CA ARG A 574 -32.86 28.07 -16.47
C ARG A 574 -34.32 27.70 -16.23
N ALA A 575 -34.79 26.62 -16.87
CA ALA A 575 -36.14 26.09 -16.67
C ALA A 575 -36.34 25.56 -15.23
N VAL A 576 -35.40 24.77 -14.72
CA VAL A 576 -35.44 24.21 -13.37
C VAL A 576 -35.35 25.30 -12.30
N ALA A 577 -34.60 26.39 -12.54
CA ALA A 577 -34.54 27.54 -11.64
C ALA A 577 -35.85 28.36 -11.57
N THR A 578 -36.74 28.20 -12.54
CA THR A 578 -38.04 28.88 -12.58
C THR A 578 -39.11 28.02 -11.88
N PRO A 579 -39.98 28.55 -11.01
CA PRO A 579 -41.06 27.77 -10.38
C PRO A 579 -41.99 27.13 -11.42
N ALA A 580 -42.47 25.92 -11.15
CA ALA A 580 -43.42 25.22 -12.03
C ALA A 580 -44.77 25.97 -12.10
N GLY A 581 -45.28 26.17 -13.31
CA GLY A 581 -46.62 26.69 -13.54
C GLY A 581 -47.71 25.60 -13.44
N PRO A 582 -48.99 25.99 -13.36
CA PRO A 582 -50.11 25.04 -13.22
C PRO A 582 -50.34 24.11 -14.43
N GLY A 583 -49.69 24.37 -15.57
CA GLY A 583 -49.74 23.52 -16.76
C GLY A 583 -48.48 22.69 -17.03
N ASP A 584 -47.45 22.81 -16.18
CA ASP A 584 -46.20 22.06 -16.33
C ASP A 584 -46.34 20.68 -15.67
N VAL A 585 -45.84 19.64 -16.34
CA VAL A 585 -45.80 18.29 -15.76
C VAL A 585 -44.78 18.29 -14.59
N PRO A 586 -45.17 17.87 -13.37
CA PRO A 586 -44.28 17.88 -12.23
C PRO A 586 -43.00 17.08 -12.47
N GLY A 587 -41.84 17.73 -12.34
CA GLY A 587 -40.53 17.08 -12.44
C GLY A 587 -40.02 16.79 -13.85
N GLU A 588 -40.75 17.15 -14.92
CA GLU A 588 -40.34 16.82 -16.30
C GLU A 588 -39.06 17.56 -16.72
N ALA A 589 -38.94 18.86 -16.39
CA ALA A 589 -37.75 19.66 -16.68
C ALA A 589 -36.52 19.17 -15.91
N GLU A 590 -36.72 18.76 -14.66
CA GLU A 590 -35.71 18.19 -13.78
C GLU A 590 -35.21 16.83 -14.31
N CYS A 591 -36.13 15.96 -14.77
CA CYS A 591 -35.79 14.67 -15.37
C CYS A 591 -35.03 14.81 -16.69
N GLU A 592 -35.44 15.73 -17.57
CA GLU A 592 -34.75 16.02 -18.82
C GLU A 592 -33.35 16.60 -18.55
N LEU A 593 -33.22 17.53 -17.59
CA LEU A 593 -31.90 18.07 -17.19
C LEU A 593 -30.97 16.93 -16.73
N ALA A 594 -31.43 16.09 -15.81
CA ALA A 594 -30.65 14.97 -15.31
C ALA A 594 -30.28 13.96 -16.41
N THR A 595 -31.19 13.71 -17.35
CA THR A 595 -30.93 12.82 -18.50
C THR A 595 -29.84 13.36 -19.43
N VAL A 596 -29.85 14.68 -19.71
CA VAL A 596 -28.81 15.31 -20.53
C VAL A 596 -27.47 15.36 -19.79
N LEU A 597 -27.47 15.61 -18.48
CA LEU A 597 -26.26 15.57 -17.65
C LEU A 597 -25.63 14.16 -17.62
N LEU A 598 -26.45 13.10 -17.56
CA LEU A 598 -25.97 11.72 -17.72
C LEU A 598 -25.33 11.46 -19.10
N ARG A 599 -25.86 12.06 -20.18
CA ARG A 599 -25.24 11.97 -21.52
C ARG A 599 -23.89 12.70 -21.56
N LEU A 600 -23.76 13.86 -20.91
CA LEU A 600 -22.47 14.57 -20.80
C LEU A 600 -21.45 13.80 -19.95
N TRP A 601 -21.90 13.18 -18.85
CA TRP A 601 -21.08 12.31 -18.00
C TRP A 601 -20.44 11.18 -18.82
N ALA A 602 -21.21 10.53 -19.70
CA ALA A 602 -20.71 9.42 -20.52
C ALA A 602 -19.49 9.80 -21.38
N GLY A 603 -19.38 11.07 -21.79
CA GLY A 603 -18.24 11.58 -22.56
C GLY A 603 -17.11 12.21 -21.72
N GLN A 604 -17.44 12.89 -20.62
CA GLN A 604 -16.47 13.70 -19.86
C GLN A 604 -15.94 13.05 -18.59
N ARG A 605 -16.71 12.13 -17.99
CA ARG A 605 -16.40 11.52 -16.69
C ARG A 605 -16.13 12.55 -15.58
N ASP A 606 -16.87 13.67 -15.58
CA ASP A 606 -16.81 14.69 -14.52
C ASP A 606 -17.85 14.40 -13.40
N PRO A 607 -17.43 14.09 -12.16
CA PRO A 607 -18.34 13.72 -11.07
C PRO A 607 -19.30 14.84 -10.65
N GLU A 608 -18.99 16.11 -10.91
CA GLU A 608 -19.90 17.23 -10.64
C GLU A 608 -21.20 17.13 -11.47
N LEU A 609 -21.13 16.55 -12.68
CA LEU A 609 -22.31 16.34 -13.52
C LEU A 609 -23.29 15.34 -12.89
N LEU A 610 -22.79 14.28 -12.26
CA LEU A 610 -23.62 13.31 -11.54
C LEU A 610 -24.20 13.92 -10.26
N ALA A 611 -23.42 14.70 -9.52
CA ALA A 611 -23.88 15.38 -8.31
C ALA A 611 -24.95 16.46 -8.60
N GLU A 612 -24.85 17.13 -9.76
CA GLU A 612 -25.90 18.04 -10.23
C GLU A 612 -27.15 17.28 -10.69
N ALA A 613 -26.99 16.21 -11.47
CA ALA A 613 -28.11 15.40 -11.94
C ALA A 613 -28.92 14.82 -10.77
N GLU A 614 -28.24 14.33 -9.72
CA GLU A 614 -28.90 13.83 -8.51
C GLU A 614 -29.68 14.92 -7.79
N ARG A 615 -29.08 16.10 -7.59
CA ARG A 615 -29.76 17.24 -6.95
C ARG A 615 -31.01 17.68 -7.71
N ALA A 616 -31.01 17.56 -9.04
CA ALA A 616 -32.16 17.93 -9.86
C ALA A 616 -33.37 17.01 -9.63
N VAL A 617 -33.15 15.71 -9.44
CA VAL A 617 -34.23 14.72 -9.29
C VAL A 617 -34.47 14.24 -7.85
N ALA A 618 -33.58 14.60 -6.92
CA ALA A 618 -33.70 14.24 -5.51
C ALA A 618 -35.02 14.74 -4.90
N GLY A 619 -35.78 13.81 -4.33
CA GLY A 619 -37.08 14.09 -3.68
C GLY A 619 -38.28 14.08 -4.63
N LEU A 620 -38.09 13.87 -5.93
CA LEU A 620 -39.19 13.66 -6.88
C LEU A 620 -39.71 12.23 -6.79
N ALA A 621 -41.03 12.06 -6.67
CA ALA A 621 -41.66 10.73 -6.54
C ALA A 621 -42.07 10.09 -7.87
N ALA A 622 -42.05 10.85 -8.98
CA ALA A 622 -42.52 10.39 -10.28
C ALA A 622 -41.72 9.17 -10.81
N PRO A 623 -42.35 8.18 -11.46
CA PRO A 623 -41.67 6.98 -11.94
C PRO A 623 -40.47 7.28 -12.86
N ALA A 624 -40.60 8.26 -13.76
CA ALA A 624 -39.51 8.70 -14.63
C ALA A 624 -38.33 9.29 -13.84
N ALA A 625 -38.60 10.07 -12.79
CA ALA A 625 -37.58 10.65 -11.92
C ALA A 625 -36.83 9.56 -11.13
N ARG A 626 -37.55 8.56 -10.60
CA ARG A 626 -36.95 7.41 -9.92
C ARG A 626 -36.07 6.58 -10.86
N ALA A 627 -36.52 6.32 -12.08
CA ALA A 627 -35.73 5.62 -13.09
C ALA A 627 -34.41 6.36 -13.40
N VAL A 628 -34.46 7.69 -13.55
CA VAL A 628 -33.27 8.52 -13.77
C VAL A 628 -32.37 8.55 -12.53
N LEU A 629 -32.93 8.68 -11.33
CA LEU A 629 -32.19 8.63 -10.06
C LEU A 629 -31.46 7.29 -9.89
N GLY A 630 -32.15 6.16 -10.11
CA GLY A 630 -31.54 4.83 -10.06
C GLY A 630 -30.35 4.72 -11.01
N ARG A 631 -30.44 5.33 -12.19
CA ARG A 631 -29.33 5.35 -13.16
C ARG A 631 -28.18 6.27 -12.72
N ILE A 632 -28.46 7.42 -12.13
CA ILE A 632 -27.42 8.29 -11.55
C ILE A 632 -26.67 7.56 -10.44
N LEU A 633 -27.41 6.91 -9.52
CA LEU A 633 -26.82 6.13 -8.43
C LEU A 633 -25.97 4.98 -8.95
N TYR A 634 -26.42 4.28 -10.00
CA TYR A 634 -25.65 3.22 -10.66
C TYR A 634 -24.33 3.77 -11.24
N GLU A 635 -24.37 4.87 -11.99
CA GLU A 635 -23.15 5.47 -12.57
C GLU A 635 -22.21 6.02 -11.50
N ARG A 636 -22.74 6.65 -10.43
CA ARG A 636 -21.95 7.11 -9.28
C ARG A 636 -21.27 5.95 -8.58
N ALA A 637 -21.97 4.82 -8.41
CA ALA A 637 -21.41 3.63 -7.79
C ALA A 637 -20.23 3.05 -8.59
N LEU A 638 -20.11 3.35 -9.89
CA LEU A 638 -19.05 2.82 -10.76
C LEU A 638 -17.98 3.85 -11.16
N ALA A 639 -18.12 5.12 -10.75
CA ALA A 639 -17.24 6.20 -11.15
C ALA A 639 -15.82 6.10 -10.54
N ASP A 640 -15.73 5.64 -9.29
CA ASP A 640 -14.48 5.47 -8.54
C ASP A 640 -14.28 3.97 -8.19
N GLU A 641 -14.20 3.62 -6.90
CA GLU A 641 -14.27 2.24 -6.43
C GLU A 641 -15.75 1.80 -6.36
N PRO A 642 -16.08 0.56 -6.77
CA PRO A 642 -17.46 0.07 -6.77
C PRO A 642 -18.12 0.18 -5.39
N ASP A 643 -19.17 1.01 -5.26
CA ASP A 643 -19.90 1.20 -4.01
C ASP A 643 -21.17 0.30 -3.96
N PRO A 644 -21.20 -0.73 -3.10
CA PRO A 644 -22.32 -1.65 -3.03
C PRO A 644 -23.59 -1.02 -2.44
N ASP A 645 -23.47 0.04 -1.64
CA ASP A 645 -24.62 0.70 -1.00
C ASP A 645 -25.33 1.64 -1.97
N LEU A 646 -24.57 2.32 -2.83
CA LEU A 646 -25.12 3.08 -3.96
C LEU A 646 -25.78 2.15 -4.99
N LEU A 647 -25.21 0.97 -5.27
CA LEU A 647 -25.87 -0.02 -6.12
C LEU A 647 -27.16 -0.55 -5.49
N ALA A 648 -27.19 -0.80 -4.18
CA ALA A 648 -28.42 -1.20 -3.48
C ALA A 648 -29.46 -0.07 -3.45
N ALA A 649 -29.05 1.20 -3.42
CA ALA A 649 -29.96 2.33 -3.60
C ALA A 649 -30.52 2.40 -5.02
N ALA A 650 -29.67 2.23 -6.05
CA ALA A 650 -30.08 2.16 -7.44
C ALA A 650 -31.09 1.03 -7.70
N GLU A 651 -30.83 -0.16 -7.14
CA GLU A 651 -31.71 -1.32 -7.22
C GLU A 651 -33.11 -1.01 -6.68
N ARG A 652 -33.20 -0.36 -5.51
CA ARG A 652 -34.48 0.03 -4.90
C ARG A 652 -35.28 1.00 -5.77
N GLU A 653 -34.62 1.96 -6.42
CA GLU A 653 -35.30 2.89 -7.32
C GLU A 653 -35.85 2.18 -8.57
N PHE A 654 -35.07 1.26 -9.17
CA PHE A 654 -35.56 0.47 -10.30
C PHE A 654 -36.66 -0.53 -9.89
N ALA A 655 -36.55 -1.13 -8.70
CA ALA A 655 -37.56 -2.03 -8.15
C ALA A 655 -38.90 -1.31 -7.91
N ALA A 656 -38.86 -0.08 -7.41
CA ALA A 656 -40.06 0.73 -7.18
C ALA A 656 -40.83 1.01 -8.48
N VAL A 657 -40.14 1.29 -9.59
CA VAL A 657 -40.78 1.53 -10.90
C VAL A 657 -41.23 0.20 -11.53
N GLY A 658 -40.43 -0.85 -11.42
CA GLY A 658 -40.74 -2.17 -11.98
C GLY A 658 -41.95 -2.84 -11.32
N GLY A 659 -42.12 -2.63 -10.01
CA GLY A 659 -43.23 -3.16 -9.21
C GLY A 659 -44.44 -2.24 -9.09
N ASP A 660 -44.44 -1.08 -9.77
CA ASP A 660 -45.55 -0.13 -9.70
C ASP A 660 -46.83 -0.75 -10.31
N PRO A 661 -47.92 -0.88 -9.52
CA PRO A 661 -49.16 -1.48 -9.97
C PRO A 661 -49.97 -0.57 -10.93
N ASP A 662 -49.55 0.68 -11.18
CA ASP A 662 -50.25 1.59 -12.09
C ASP A 662 -50.32 1.03 -13.52
N PRO A 663 -51.52 0.71 -14.05
CA PRO A 663 -51.69 0.26 -15.43
C PRO A 663 -51.39 1.36 -16.46
N GLY A 664 -51.34 2.64 -16.06
CA GLY A 664 -51.01 3.78 -16.91
C GLY A 664 -49.51 4.03 -17.13
N LEU A 665 -48.63 3.34 -16.41
CA LEU A 665 -47.18 3.45 -16.57
C LEU A 665 -46.73 2.92 -17.94
N ASP A 666 -45.89 3.68 -18.64
CA ASP A 666 -45.31 3.27 -19.93
C ASP A 666 -44.66 1.88 -19.83
N PRO A 667 -45.16 0.87 -20.57
CA PRO A 667 -44.60 -0.47 -20.57
C PRO A 667 -43.11 -0.52 -20.91
N ARG A 668 -42.62 0.43 -21.74
CA ARG A 668 -41.20 0.50 -22.11
C ARG A 668 -40.32 0.96 -20.94
N LEU A 669 -40.79 1.94 -20.17
CA LEU A 669 -40.10 2.40 -18.96
C LEU A 669 -40.05 1.28 -17.91
N ARG A 670 -41.15 0.54 -17.75
CA ARG A 670 -41.20 -0.63 -16.85
C ARG A 670 -40.17 -1.69 -17.26
N LEU A 671 -40.08 -2.02 -18.55
CA LEU A 671 -39.11 -2.97 -19.08
C LEU A 671 -37.66 -2.50 -18.94
N ASP A 672 -37.35 -1.22 -19.22
CA ASP A 672 -36.02 -0.65 -19.04
C ASP A 672 -35.58 -0.71 -17.57
N CYS A 673 -36.47 -0.34 -16.63
CA CYS A 673 -36.20 -0.46 -15.20
C CYS A 673 -35.97 -1.92 -14.76
N LEU A 674 -36.74 -2.88 -15.27
CA LEU A 674 -36.51 -4.31 -14.97
C LEU A 674 -35.15 -4.80 -15.46
N VAL A 675 -34.76 -4.43 -16.68
CA VAL A 675 -33.45 -4.77 -17.25
C VAL A 675 -32.32 -4.14 -16.44
N ARG A 676 -32.44 -2.85 -16.09
CA ARG A 676 -31.45 -2.14 -15.27
C ARG A 676 -31.36 -2.70 -13.86
N ARG A 677 -32.50 -3.04 -13.24
CA ARG A 677 -32.54 -3.72 -11.94
C ARG A 677 -31.74 -5.02 -11.98
N ALA A 678 -31.95 -5.85 -13.00
CA ALA A 678 -31.21 -7.09 -13.18
C ALA A 678 -29.70 -6.85 -13.37
N GLN A 679 -29.31 -5.84 -14.15
CA GLN A 679 -27.91 -5.44 -14.30
C GLN A 679 -27.28 -5.00 -12.97
N THR A 680 -28.00 -4.21 -12.17
CA THR A 680 -27.58 -3.78 -10.84
C THR A 680 -27.42 -4.96 -9.89
N LEU A 681 -28.36 -5.90 -9.88
CA LEU A 681 -28.31 -7.11 -9.05
C LEU A 681 -27.16 -8.05 -9.45
N VAL A 682 -26.87 -8.18 -10.76
CA VAL A 682 -25.67 -8.91 -11.22
C VAL A 682 -24.41 -8.28 -10.64
N ARG A 683 -24.28 -6.96 -10.71
CA ARG A 683 -23.10 -6.26 -10.19
C ARG A 683 -22.99 -6.36 -8.66
N LEU A 684 -24.12 -6.26 -7.97
CA LEU A 684 -24.19 -6.42 -6.52
C LEU A 684 -23.79 -7.84 -6.07
N GLY A 685 -24.29 -8.86 -6.76
CA GLY A 685 -23.93 -10.26 -6.52
C GLY A 685 -22.46 -10.58 -6.83
N GLU A 686 -21.85 -9.86 -7.79
CA GLU A 686 -20.41 -9.94 -8.03
C GLU A 686 -19.59 -9.36 -6.87
N LEU A 687 -19.97 -8.19 -6.35
CA LEU A 687 -19.24 -7.51 -5.28
C LEU A 687 -19.41 -8.16 -3.90
N ARG A 688 -20.61 -8.68 -3.60
CA ARG A 688 -20.94 -9.30 -2.32
C ARG A 688 -20.76 -10.82 -2.31
N GLU A 689 -20.38 -11.40 -3.44
CA GLU A 689 -20.34 -12.86 -3.67
C GLU A 689 -21.67 -13.58 -3.32
N ASP A 690 -22.80 -12.86 -3.44
CA ASP A 690 -24.12 -13.35 -3.07
C ASP A 690 -24.89 -13.91 -4.28
N THR A 691 -25.35 -15.15 -4.16
CA THR A 691 -26.19 -15.81 -5.18
C THR A 691 -27.68 -15.46 -5.03
N GLY A 692 -28.11 -14.93 -3.89
CA GLY A 692 -29.48 -14.47 -3.64
C GLY A 692 -29.92 -13.39 -4.62
N ALA A 693 -29.13 -12.33 -4.75
CA ALA A 693 -29.36 -11.24 -5.70
C ALA A 693 -29.52 -11.73 -7.16
N LEU A 694 -28.72 -12.72 -7.57
CA LEU A 694 -28.80 -13.31 -8.91
C LEU A 694 -30.07 -14.13 -9.12
N ARG A 695 -30.50 -14.89 -8.10
CA ARG A 695 -31.77 -15.64 -8.15
C ARG A 695 -32.98 -14.71 -8.16
N GLU A 696 -32.91 -13.59 -7.45
CA GLU A 696 -33.95 -12.56 -7.49
C GLU A 696 -34.04 -11.89 -8.86
N ALA A 697 -32.91 -11.51 -9.46
CA ALA A 697 -32.86 -10.97 -10.81
C ALA A 697 -33.46 -11.95 -11.84
N ARG A 698 -33.14 -13.24 -11.70
CA ARG A 698 -33.70 -14.31 -12.53
C ARG A 698 -35.22 -14.37 -12.39
N SER A 699 -35.73 -14.47 -11.16
CA SER A 699 -37.17 -14.54 -10.87
C SER A 699 -37.94 -13.34 -11.41
N ALA A 700 -37.40 -12.12 -11.23
CA ALA A 700 -38.02 -10.89 -11.71
C ALA A 700 -38.12 -10.84 -13.25
N LEU A 701 -37.09 -11.31 -13.96
CA LEU A 701 -37.12 -11.40 -15.42
C LEU A 701 -38.04 -12.54 -15.88
N GLU A 702 -37.99 -13.72 -15.24
CA GLU A 702 -38.81 -14.88 -15.58
C GLU A 702 -40.32 -14.59 -15.42
N ALA A 703 -40.72 -13.81 -14.41
CA ALA A 703 -42.11 -13.40 -14.21
C ALA A 703 -42.72 -12.66 -15.40
N VAL A 704 -41.89 -12.00 -16.22
CA VAL A 704 -42.30 -11.26 -17.43
C VAL A 704 -42.12 -12.10 -18.71
N THR A 705 -41.48 -13.27 -18.61
CA THR A 705 -41.16 -14.13 -19.77
C THR A 705 -42.29 -15.05 -20.25
N GLY A 706 -43.46 -15.05 -19.59
CA GLY A 706 -44.64 -15.85 -19.94
C GLY A 706 -45.39 -15.44 -21.23
N ALA A 707 -44.73 -15.59 -22.39
CA ALA A 707 -45.21 -15.59 -23.79
C ALA A 707 -45.99 -14.37 -24.39
N PRO A 708 -45.64 -13.91 -25.62
CA PRO A 708 -44.31 -13.75 -26.17
C PRO A 708 -43.80 -12.34 -25.82
N ALA A 709 -43.07 -12.20 -24.72
CA ALA A 709 -42.14 -11.10 -24.60
C ALA A 709 -40.96 -11.40 -25.54
N SER A 710 -41.12 -10.99 -26.80
CA SER A 710 -40.10 -11.00 -27.85
C SER A 710 -38.99 -9.98 -27.61
N ASP A 711 -39.04 -9.24 -26.50
CA ASP A 711 -38.12 -8.14 -26.25
C ASP A 711 -36.68 -8.67 -26.15
N PRO A 712 -35.81 -8.33 -27.10
CA PRO A 712 -34.43 -8.81 -27.11
C PRO A 712 -33.64 -8.36 -25.88
N ALA A 713 -34.00 -7.24 -25.25
CA ALA A 713 -33.31 -6.70 -24.08
C ALA A 713 -33.56 -7.56 -22.83
N VAL A 714 -34.79 -8.03 -22.62
CA VAL A 714 -35.14 -8.93 -21.51
C VAL A 714 -34.42 -10.29 -21.67
N ARG A 715 -34.42 -10.84 -22.89
CA ARG A 715 -33.70 -12.10 -23.18
C ARG A 715 -32.20 -11.97 -22.96
N SER A 716 -31.60 -10.87 -23.43
CA SER A 716 -30.18 -10.58 -23.18
C SER A 716 -29.89 -10.45 -21.68
N ALA A 717 -30.72 -9.71 -20.94
CA ALA A 717 -30.58 -9.55 -19.49
C ALA A 717 -30.68 -10.90 -18.76
N LEU A 718 -31.66 -11.73 -19.09
CA LEU A 718 -31.84 -13.05 -18.48
C LEU A 718 -30.65 -13.98 -18.80
N GLY A 719 -30.18 -13.96 -20.05
CA GLY A 719 -28.96 -14.66 -20.46
C GLY A 719 -27.74 -14.27 -19.63
N ARG A 720 -27.54 -12.96 -19.37
CA ARG A 720 -26.45 -12.45 -18.52
C ARG A 720 -26.59 -12.85 -17.05
N VAL A 721 -27.80 -12.83 -16.51
CA VAL A 721 -28.07 -13.30 -15.13
C VAL A 721 -27.71 -14.78 -15.00
N LEU A 722 -28.12 -15.61 -15.96
CA LEU A 722 -27.78 -17.04 -15.98
C LEU A 722 -26.27 -17.25 -16.14
N LEU A 723 -25.59 -16.48 -17.00
CA LEU A 723 -24.13 -16.49 -17.11
C LEU A 723 -23.42 -16.17 -15.78
N ALA A 724 -23.94 -15.21 -15.01
CA ALA A 724 -23.38 -14.83 -13.71
C ALA A 724 -23.59 -15.92 -12.64
N LEU A 725 -24.63 -16.75 -12.78
CA LEU A 725 -24.90 -17.90 -11.92
C LEU A 725 -23.95 -19.08 -12.21
N LEU A 726 -23.56 -19.31 -13.47
CA LEU A 726 -22.79 -20.50 -13.88
C LEU A 726 -21.53 -20.78 -13.04
N PRO A 727 -20.63 -19.82 -12.76
CA PRO A 727 -19.42 -20.08 -11.96
C PRO A 727 -19.72 -20.40 -10.48
N ARG A 728 -20.92 -20.05 -10.01
CA ARG A 728 -21.37 -20.17 -8.62
C ARG A 728 -22.23 -21.41 -8.36
N THR A 729 -22.53 -22.19 -9.41
CA THR A 729 -23.30 -23.45 -9.30
C THR A 729 -22.33 -24.64 -9.15
N PRO A 730 -22.27 -25.29 -7.97
CA PRO A 730 -21.34 -26.39 -7.73
C PRO A 730 -21.73 -27.66 -8.50
N ASP A 731 -23.02 -27.99 -8.55
CA ASP A 731 -23.52 -29.18 -9.24
C ASP A 731 -23.27 -29.08 -10.77
N PRO A 732 -22.49 -30.00 -11.38
CA PRO A 732 -22.28 -30.03 -12.82
C PRO A 732 -23.56 -30.19 -13.63
N ALA A 733 -24.55 -30.96 -13.15
CA ALA A 733 -25.79 -31.22 -13.88
C ALA A 733 -26.66 -29.95 -13.94
N GLU A 734 -26.91 -29.31 -12.80
CA GLU A 734 -27.60 -28.02 -12.71
C GLU A 734 -26.89 -26.94 -13.54
N ARG A 735 -25.56 -26.85 -13.44
CA ARG A 735 -24.76 -25.88 -14.21
C ARG A 735 -24.86 -26.09 -15.72
N THR A 736 -24.92 -27.34 -16.18
CA THR A 736 -25.13 -27.66 -17.60
C THR A 736 -26.54 -27.24 -18.05
N ALA A 737 -27.56 -27.47 -17.23
CA ALA A 737 -28.94 -27.04 -17.53
C ALA A 737 -29.06 -25.51 -17.61
N LEU A 738 -28.47 -24.78 -16.64
CA LEU A 738 -28.42 -23.31 -16.65
C LEU A 738 -27.68 -22.78 -17.89
N ALA A 739 -26.61 -23.45 -18.33
CA ALA A 739 -25.85 -23.06 -19.51
C ALA A 739 -26.67 -23.24 -20.79
N GLY A 740 -27.49 -24.29 -20.85
CA GLY A 740 -28.47 -24.50 -21.92
C GLY A 740 -29.46 -23.34 -22.02
N GLN A 741 -30.11 -22.99 -20.90
CA GLN A 741 -31.06 -21.87 -20.82
C GLN A 741 -30.40 -20.54 -21.21
N ALA A 742 -29.19 -20.26 -20.71
CA ALA A 742 -28.45 -19.06 -21.06
C ALA A 742 -28.15 -18.98 -22.56
N ALA A 743 -27.71 -20.09 -23.16
CA ALA A 743 -27.41 -20.16 -24.58
C ALA A 743 -28.66 -19.94 -25.45
N GLU A 744 -29.83 -20.47 -25.05
CA GLU A 744 -31.09 -20.26 -25.75
C GLU A 744 -31.51 -18.78 -25.76
N HIS A 745 -31.50 -18.12 -24.59
CA HIS A 745 -31.87 -16.71 -24.48
C HIS A 745 -30.90 -15.80 -25.26
N LEU A 746 -29.59 -16.07 -25.19
CA LEU A 746 -28.57 -15.29 -25.89
C LEU A 746 -28.58 -15.53 -27.40
N ALA A 747 -28.85 -16.76 -27.86
CA ALA A 747 -29.02 -17.04 -29.28
C ALA A 747 -30.25 -16.32 -29.86
N ALA A 748 -31.36 -16.28 -29.12
CA ALA A 748 -32.55 -15.53 -29.51
C ALA A 748 -32.30 -14.01 -29.55
N ALA A 749 -31.56 -13.46 -28.58
CA ALA A 749 -31.16 -12.06 -28.56
C ALA A 749 -30.21 -11.72 -29.73
N LEU A 750 -29.26 -12.61 -30.04
CA LEU A 750 -28.35 -12.45 -31.19
C LEU A 750 -29.11 -12.43 -32.52
N ALA A 751 -30.06 -13.35 -32.70
CA ALA A 751 -30.89 -13.39 -33.91
C ALA A 751 -31.67 -12.07 -34.12
N ALA A 752 -32.22 -11.51 -33.05
CA ALA A 752 -32.90 -10.22 -33.10
C ALA A 752 -31.94 -9.05 -33.43
N ALA A 753 -30.74 -9.04 -32.85
CA ALA A 753 -29.73 -8.03 -33.14
C ALA A 753 -29.27 -8.06 -34.61
N LEU A 754 -29.06 -9.25 -35.17
CA LEU A 754 -28.68 -9.42 -36.59
C LEU A 754 -29.81 -9.02 -37.54
N ALA A 755 -31.07 -9.30 -37.19
CA ALA A 755 -32.23 -8.86 -37.96
C ALA A 755 -32.34 -7.31 -37.98
N ALA A 756 -32.12 -6.66 -36.83
CA ALA A 756 -32.10 -5.20 -36.74
C ALA A 756 -30.97 -4.59 -37.59
N ALA A 757 -29.75 -5.14 -37.51
CA ALA A 757 -28.61 -4.70 -38.31
C ALA A 757 -28.87 -4.81 -39.83
N SER A 758 -29.53 -5.89 -40.25
CA SER A 758 -29.89 -6.12 -41.65
C SER A 758 -30.92 -5.10 -42.16
N SER A 759 -31.92 -4.76 -41.33
CA SER A 759 -32.95 -3.78 -41.68
C SER A 759 -32.39 -2.35 -41.84
N ALA A 760 -31.40 -1.98 -41.03
CA ALA A 760 -30.71 -0.68 -41.11
C ALA A 760 -29.86 -0.55 -42.39
N GLY A 761 -29.32 -1.65 -42.93
CA GLY A 761 -28.55 -1.65 -44.18
C GLY A 761 -29.39 -1.53 -45.46
N SER A 762 -30.69 -1.83 -45.39
CA SER A 762 -31.61 -1.81 -46.54
C SER A 762 -32.44 -0.53 -46.69
N GLY A 763 -32.34 0.42 -45.77
CA GLY A 763 -33.22 1.59 -45.66
C GLY A 763 -32.71 2.89 -46.29
N SER A 764 -32.29 2.91 -47.55
CA SER A 764 -32.20 4.17 -48.31
C SER A 764 -33.56 4.48 -48.93
N GLY A 765 -34.41 5.22 -48.19
CA GLY A 765 -35.59 5.89 -48.75
C GLY A 765 -36.92 5.49 -48.10
N SER A 766 -37.35 6.28 -47.12
CA SER A 766 -38.74 6.73 -46.93
C SER A 766 -38.87 7.39 -45.55
N ALA A 767 -38.87 8.72 -45.53
CA ALA A 767 -39.24 9.51 -44.38
C ALA A 767 -40.75 9.39 -44.12
N GLY A 768 -41.16 9.13 -42.86
CA GLY A 768 -42.57 9.16 -42.47
C GLY A 768 -42.83 8.75 -41.02
N SER A 769 -43.01 9.76 -40.16
CA SER A 769 -43.72 9.77 -38.86
C SER A 769 -43.45 8.67 -37.81
N GLY A 770 -42.93 9.09 -36.65
CA GLY A 770 -42.93 8.27 -35.44
C GLY A 770 -42.07 8.82 -34.31
N SER A 771 -42.55 9.89 -33.67
CA SER A 771 -42.03 10.39 -32.38
C SER A 771 -42.02 9.28 -31.30
N ALA A 772 -41.08 9.38 -30.35
CA ALA A 772 -40.95 8.60 -29.11
C ALA A 772 -40.34 7.17 -29.19
N ALA A 773 -39.16 7.02 -29.81
CA ALA A 773 -38.37 5.78 -29.77
C ALA A 773 -36.85 5.96 -29.48
N ALA A 774 -36.38 7.14 -29.07
CA ALA A 774 -34.95 7.47 -29.01
C ALA A 774 -34.38 7.74 -27.60
N GLN A 775 -34.93 7.16 -26.53
CA GLN A 775 -34.45 7.41 -25.15
C GLN A 775 -33.95 6.19 -24.37
N THR A 776 -33.84 5.00 -24.98
CA THR A 776 -33.40 3.77 -24.28
C THR A 776 -31.92 3.40 -24.44
N ALA A 777 -31.07 4.24 -25.04
CA ALA A 777 -29.63 3.96 -25.15
C ALA A 777 -28.80 5.11 -24.57
N SER A 778 -28.09 4.84 -23.47
CA SER A 778 -27.03 5.72 -22.96
C SER A 778 -25.63 5.12 -23.05
N GLN A 779 -25.50 4.09 -23.85
CA GLN A 779 -24.35 4.01 -24.72
C GLN A 779 -24.83 4.78 -25.95
N GLY A 780 -24.07 5.76 -26.46
CA GLY A 780 -24.37 6.32 -27.79
C GLY A 780 -24.57 5.15 -28.77
N PRO A 781 -25.32 5.30 -29.87
CA PRO A 781 -25.70 4.17 -30.71
C PRO A 781 -24.46 3.34 -31.07
N GLU A 782 -24.26 2.21 -30.38
CA GLU A 782 -23.14 1.32 -30.67
C GLU A 782 -23.34 0.85 -32.12
N PRO A 783 -22.28 0.81 -32.93
CA PRO A 783 -22.41 0.30 -34.28
C PRO A 783 -23.03 -1.11 -34.19
N PRO A 784 -24.04 -1.45 -35.01
CA PRO A 784 -24.82 -2.68 -34.86
C PRO A 784 -23.95 -3.96 -34.87
N GLY A 785 -22.77 -3.91 -35.49
CA GLY A 785 -21.77 -4.99 -35.43
C GLY A 785 -21.14 -5.21 -34.04
N ALA A 786 -20.87 -4.15 -33.27
CA ALA A 786 -20.27 -4.28 -31.93
C ALA A 786 -21.25 -4.91 -30.92
N ALA A 787 -22.52 -4.53 -30.98
CA ALA A 787 -23.57 -5.11 -30.14
C ALA A 787 -23.74 -6.62 -30.42
N ALA A 788 -23.79 -7.01 -31.70
CA ALA A 788 -23.86 -8.42 -32.10
C ALA A 788 -22.61 -9.21 -31.67
N ALA A 789 -21.42 -8.64 -31.83
CA ALA A 789 -20.17 -9.25 -31.38
C ALA A 789 -20.13 -9.46 -29.85
N ARG A 790 -20.66 -8.51 -29.05
CA ARG A 790 -20.78 -8.67 -27.58
C ARG A 790 -21.69 -9.82 -27.19
N VAL A 791 -22.88 -9.92 -27.81
CA VAL A 791 -23.80 -11.05 -27.57
C VAL A 791 -23.19 -12.39 -27.99
N ARG A 792 -22.38 -12.42 -29.07
CA ARG A 792 -21.64 -13.65 -29.46
C ARG A 792 -20.65 -14.11 -28.40
N VAL A 793 -19.91 -13.19 -27.76
CA VAL A 793 -19.00 -13.52 -26.65
C VAL A 793 -19.77 -14.04 -25.45
N GLU A 794 -20.90 -13.42 -25.10
CA GLU A 794 -21.79 -13.89 -24.03
C GLU A 794 -22.33 -15.30 -24.34
N LEU A 795 -22.84 -15.52 -25.55
CA LEU A 795 -23.34 -16.83 -26.02
C LEU A 795 -22.25 -17.90 -25.93
N ALA A 796 -21.05 -17.63 -26.46
CA ALA A 796 -19.95 -18.56 -26.40
C ALA A 796 -19.50 -18.86 -24.96
N THR A 797 -19.64 -17.90 -24.05
CA THR A 797 -19.34 -18.09 -22.63
C THR A 797 -20.30 -19.11 -21.98
N ALA A 798 -21.58 -19.10 -22.38
CA ALA A 798 -22.56 -20.10 -21.97
C ALA A 798 -22.24 -21.48 -22.60
N LEU A 799 -22.05 -21.50 -23.91
CA LEU A 799 -21.77 -22.72 -24.68
C LEU A 799 -20.52 -23.47 -24.20
N ARG A 800 -19.53 -22.78 -23.61
CA ARG A 800 -18.33 -23.41 -23.02
C ARG A 800 -18.66 -24.46 -21.94
N TYR A 801 -19.79 -24.35 -21.26
CA TYR A 801 -20.23 -25.32 -20.25
C TYR A 801 -21.03 -26.49 -20.85
N LEU A 802 -21.20 -26.55 -22.17
CA LEU A 802 -21.92 -27.59 -22.89
C LEU A 802 -20.91 -28.39 -23.74
N PRO A 803 -20.43 -29.57 -23.27
CA PRO A 803 -19.39 -30.34 -23.96
C PRO A 803 -19.70 -30.69 -25.43
N GLY A 804 -20.99 -30.84 -25.77
CA GLY A 804 -21.44 -31.13 -27.14
C GLY A 804 -21.54 -29.92 -28.08
N ARG A 805 -21.28 -28.69 -27.60
CA ARG A 805 -21.42 -27.44 -28.38
C ARG A 805 -20.17 -26.55 -28.32
N LEU A 806 -19.00 -27.12 -28.01
CA LEU A 806 -17.75 -26.37 -27.89
C LEU A 806 -17.26 -25.84 -29.25
N GLU A 807 -17.51 -26.58 -30.33
CA GLU A 807 -17.20 -26.19 -31.71
C GLU A 807 -18.02 -24.96 -32.13
N GLU A 808 -19.30 -24.94 -31.76
CA GLU A 808 -20.18 -23.78 -31.98
C GLU A 808 -19.68 -22.56 -31.20
N ALA A 809 -19.27 -22.74 -29.94
CA ALA A 809 -18.70 -21.67 -29.12
C ALA A 809 -17.46 -21.04 -29.80
N ALA A 810 -16.53 -21.88 -30.30
CA ALA A 810 -15.36 -21.42 -31.02
C ALA A 810 -15.72 -20.68 -32.31
N GLY A 811 -16.72 -21.17 -33.05
CA GLY A 811 -17.24 -20.51 -34.26
C GLY A 811 -17.81 -19.11 -33.98
N GLN A 812 -18.63 -18.97 -32.93
CA GLN A 812 -19.18 -17.66 -32.53
C GLN A 812 -18.09 -16.66 -32.13
N LEU A 813 -17.05 -17.12 -31.45
CA LEU A 813 -15.91 -16.28 -31.07
C LEU A 813 -15.05 -15.88 -32.27
N GLY A 814 -14.92 -16.75 -33.27
CA GLY A 814 -14.27 -16.43 -34.55
C GLY A 814 -14.97 -15.26 -35.26
N LEU A 815 -16.31 -15.30 -35.33
CA LEU A 815 -17.12 -14.21 -35.88
C LEU A 815 -17.00 -12.94 -35.05
N ALA A 816 -17.11 -13.03 -33.72
CA ALA A 816 -16.95 -11.87 -32.84
C ALA A 816 -15.59 -11.18 -33.00
N LEU A 817 -14.50 -11.94 -33.18
CA LEU A 817 -13.16 -11.39 -33.40
C LEU A 817 -12.98 -10.69 -34.76
N ALA A 818 -13.76 -11.09 -35.77
CA ALA A 818 -13.77 -10.44 -37.08
C ALA A 818 -14.58 -9.13 -37.06
N GLU A 819 -15.69 -9.11 -36.32
CA GLU A 819 -16.60 -7.96 -36.21
C GLU A 819 -16.11 -6.90 -35.20
N ALA A 820 -15.34 -7.28 -34.18
CA ALA A 820 -14.79 -6.37 -33.16
C ALA A 820 -13.63 -5.48 -33.67
N ALA A 821 -13.62 -5.08 -34.94
CA ALA A 821 -12.58 -4.24 -35.52
C ALA A 821 -12.63 -2.83 -34.89
N GLY A 822 -11.66 -2.54 -34.01
CA GLY A 822 -11.53 -1.26 -33.30
C GLY A 822 -11.87 -1.29 -31.81
N ASP A 823 -12.58 -2.32 -31.33
CA ASP A 823 -12.91 -2.49 -29.90
C ASP A 823 -11.92 -3.46 -29.23
N THR A 824 -10.95 -2.89 -28.51
CA THR A 824 -9.90 -3.67 -27.83
C THR A 824 -10.44 -4.48 -26.66
N GLU A 825 -11.44 -3.98 -25.93
CA GLU A 825 -12.02 -4.66 -24.77
C GLU A 825 -12.82 -5.88 -25.20
N LEU A 826 -13.66 -5.72 -26.22
CA LEU A 826 -14.46 -6.82 -26.77
C LEU A 826 -13.57 -7.91 -27.39
N ARG A 827 -12.52 -7.50 -28.12
CA ARG A 827 -11.53 -8.42 -28.68
C ARG A 827 -10.79 -9.18 -27.58
N LEU A 828 -10.45 -8.52 -26.48
CA LEU A 828 -9.84 -9.17 -25.32
C LEU A 828 -10.78 -10.21 -24.69
N ALA A 829 -12.04 -9.84 -24.43
CA ALA A 829 -13.04 -10.74 -23.86
C ALA A 829 -13.25 -11.98 -24.75
N ALA A 830 -13.33 -11.79 -26.07
CA ALA A 830 -13.44 -12.89 -27.03
C ALA A 830 -12.23 -13.84 -27.00
N LEU A 831 -11.00 -13.32 -26.95
CA LEU A 831 -9.78 -14.15 -26.90
C LEU A 831 -9.67 -14.94 -25.60
N VAL A 832 -10.01 -14.34 -24.45
CA VAL A 832 -10.01 -15.04 -23.15
C VAL A 832 -11.07 -16.14 -23.14
N CYS A 833 -12.27 -15.87 -23.64
CA CYS A 833 -13.32 -16.87 -23.76
C CYS A 833 -12.89 -18.01 -24.71
N LEU A 834 -12.25 -17.69 -25.84
CA LEU A 834 -11.75 -18.66 -26.81
C LEU A 834 -10.71 -19.59 -26.19
N ALA A 835 -9.77 -19.04 -25.43
CA ALA A 835 -8.77 -19.83 -24.72
C ALA A 835 -9.41 -20.81 -23.73
N ARG A 836 -10.44 -20.38 -23.00
CA ARG A 836 -11.18 -21.21 -22.06
C ARG A 836 -12.02 -22.29 -22.77
N VAL A 837 -12.57 -22.01 -23.95
CA VAL A 837 -13.26 -23.02 -24.80
C VAL A 837 -12.27 -24.09 -25.26
N HIS A 838 -11.10 -23.70 -25.75
CA HIS A 838 -10.06 -24.65 -26.14
C HIS A 838 -9.54 -25.49 -24.97
N ARG A 839 -9.42 -24.91 -23.78
CA ARG A 839 -9.13 -25.69 -22.55
C ARG A 839 -10.22 -26.72 -22.24
N ALA A 840 -11.50 -26.36 -22.40
CA ALA A 840 -12.61 -27.29 -22.21
C ALA A 840 -12.60 -28.42 -23.26
N ARG A 841 -12.25 -28.12 -24.52
CA ARG A 841 -12.06 -29.14 -25.57
C ARG A 841 -10.96 -30.13 -25.21
N SER A 842 -9.82 -29.63 -24.71
CA SER A 842 -8.75 -30.52 -24.22
C SER A 842 -9.21 -31.40 -23.06
N ALA A 843 -10.03 -30.89 -22.14
CA ALA A 843 -10.58 -31.70 -21.05
C ALA A 843 -11.55 -32.80 -21.53
N ARG A 844 -12.28 -32.57 -22.64
CA ARG A 844 -13.18 -33.55 -23.26
C ARG A 844 -12.42 -34.62 -24.05
N ASP A 845 -11.47 -34.19 -24.88
CA ASP A 845 -10.87 -35.04 -25.92
C ASP A 845 -9.44 -35.51 -25.58
N ALA A 846 -8.86 -35.00 -24.49
CA ALA A 846 -7.44 -35.17 -24.12
C ALA A 846 -6.45 -34.74 -25.22
N GLU A 847 -6.88 -33.89 -26.15
CA GLU A 847 -6.08 -33.49 -27.31
C GLU A 847 -5.06 -32.40 -26.94
N PRO A 848 -3.74 -32.62 -27.15
CA PRO A 848 -2.71 -31.62 -26.84
C PRO A 848 -2.83 -30.36 -27.70
N ARG A 849 -3.35 -30.49 -28.94
CA ARG A 849 -3.48 -29.36 -29.86
C ARG A 849 -4.43 -28.30 -29.35
N ALA A 850 -5.53 -28.71 -28.70
CA ALA A 850 -6.46 -27.79 -28.07
C ALA A 850 -5.79 -26.95 -26.97
N LEU A 851 -4.81 -27.48 -26.22
CA LEU A 851 -4.04 -26.68 -25.25
C LEU A 851 -3.08 -25.70 -25.93
N GLU A 852 -2.54 -26.03 -27.11
CA GLU A 852 -1.72 -25.09 -27.91
C GLU A 852 -2.58 -23.92 -28.41
N ASP A 853 -3.77 -24.20 -28.96
CA ASP A 853 -4.72 -23.18 -29.41
C ASP A 853 -5.16 -22.29 -28.23
N ALA A 854 -5.38 -22.88 -27.05
CA ALA A 854 -5.67 -22.14 -25.82
C ALA A 854 -4.52 -21.22 -25.42
N ALA A 855 -3.28 -21.73 -25.42
CA ALA A 855 -2.09 -20.94 -25.10
C ALA A 855 -1.85 -19.80 -26.10
N GLU A 856 -2.15 -20.03 -27.38
CA GLU A 856 -2.07 -19.01 -28.43
C GLU A 856 -3.12 -17.91 -28.22
N ALA A 857 -4.37 -18.28 -27.91
CA ALA A 857 -5.44 -17.34 -27.62
C ALA A 857 -5.13 -16.45 -26.41
N TYR A 858 -4.62 -17.03 -25.30
CA TYR A 858 -4.11 -16.24 -24.17
C TYR A 858 -2.92 -15.35 -24.57
N GLY A 859 -2.00 -15.86 -25.39
CA GLY A 859 -0.87 -15.09 -25.91
C GLY A 859 -1.30 -13.89 -26.77
N ARG A 860 -2.38 -14.03 -27.55
CA ARG A 860 -3.02 -12.93 -28.30
C ARG A 860 -3.69 -11.93 -27.36
N ALA A 861 -4.46 -12.40 -26.38
CA ALA A 861 -5.13 -11.56 -25.37
C ALA A 861 -4.10 -10.72 -24.60
N ARG A 862 -3.01 -11.35 -24.18
CA ARG A 862 -1.91 -10.73 -23.46
C ARG A 862 -1.21 -9.60 -24.22
N ARG A 863 -1.24 -9.59 -25.56
CA ARG A 863 -0.69 -8.49 -26.38
C ARG A 863 -1.58 -7.25 -26.37
N LEU A 864 -2.86 -7.38 -26.04
CA LEU A 864 -3.81 -6.28 -25.92
C LEU A 864 -3.78 -5.62 -24.54
N ILE A 865 -3.18 -6.29 -23.54
CA ILE A 865 -3.19 -5.81 -22.14
C ILE A 865 -1.83 -5.17 -21.78
N PRO A 866 -1.81 -3.91 -21.34
CA PRO A 866 -0.63 -3.26 -20.73
C PRO A 866 -0.13 -4.02 -19.50
N ARG A 867 1.18 -3.98 -19.22
CA ARG A 867 1.77 -4.75 -18.09
C ARG A 867 1.30 -4.31 -16.71
N ASP A 868 0.89 -3.04 -16.60
CA ASP A 868 0.44 -2.37 -15.39
C ASP A 868 -1.08 -2.49 -15.15
N ALA A 869 -1.84 -2.98 -16.14
CA ALA A 869 -3.29 -3.15 -16.02
C ALA A 869 -3.64 -4.33 -15.12
N GLN A 870 -4.67 -4.21 -14.27
CA GLN A 870 -5.13 -5.30 -13.39
C GLN A 870 -5.45 -6.59 -14.17
N ALA A 871 -6.07 -6.47 -15.35
CA ALA A 871 -6.39 -7.60 -16.23
C ALA A 871 -5.16 -8.45 -16.61
N TYR A 872 -3.96 -7.87 -16.57
CA TYR A 872 -2.71 -8.59 -16.79
C TYR A 872 -2.47 -9.64 -15.70
N GLY A 873 -2.62 -9.24 -14.44
CA GLY A 873 -2.40 -10.11 -13.29
C GLY A 873 -3.45 -11.21 -13.15
N GLU A 874 -4.65 -10.98 -13.68
CA GLU A 874 -5.77 -11.93 -13.70
C GLU A 874 -5.63 -13.00 -14.79
N LEU A 875 -5.06 -12.65 -15.96
CA LEU A 875 -4.92 -13.57 -17.09
C LEU A 875 -3.79 -14.60 -16.91
N LEU A 876 -2.69 -14.20 -16.27
CA LEU A 876 -1.46 -15.01 -16.21
C LEU A 876 -1.60 -16.36 -15.49
N PRO A 877 -2.33 -16.51 -14.36
CA PRO A 877 -2.53 -17.81 -13.72
C PRO A 877 -3.19 -18.84 -14.66
N GLU A 878 -4.27 -18.46 -15.35
CA GLU A 878 -4.96 -19.37 -16.26
C GLU A 878 -4.08 -19.75 -17.46
N TRP A 879 -3.33 -18.79 -18.01
CA TRP A 879 -2.41 -19.06 -19.11
C TRP A 879 -1.25 -19.97 -18.67
N GLY A 880 -0.71 -19.74 -17.48
CA GLY A 880 0.32 -20.58 -16.86
C GLY A 880 -0.17 -22.01 -16.65
N ASP A 881 -1.39 -22.19 -16.14
CA ASP A 881 -2.01 -23.51 -15.97
C ASP A 881 -2.17 -24.24 -17.30
N VAL A 882 -2.65 -23.57 -18.36
CA VAL A 882 -2.76 -24.18 -19.70
C VAL A 882 -1.40 -24.61 -20.25
N LEU A 883 -0.35 -23.79 -20.06
CA LEU A 883 0.99 -24.15 -20.49
C LEU A 883 1.58 -25.30 -19.66
N LEU A 884 1.26 -25.39 -18.36
CA LEU A 884 1.63 -26.53 -17.52
C LEU A 884 0.94 -27.82 -17.98
N ASP A 885 -0.37 -27.76 -18.21
CA ASP A 885 -1.16 -28.90 -18.71
C ASP A 885 -0.60 -29.34 -20.08
N ARG A 886 -0.27 -28.38 -20.97
CA ARG A 886 0.37 -28.68 -22.25
C ARG A 886 1.76 -29.30 -22.08
N ALA A 887 2.54 -28.85 -21.10
CA ALA A 887 3.88 -29.37 -20.83
C ALA A 887 3.87 -30.81 -20.27
N ARG A 888 2.76 -31.22 -19.64
CA ARG A 888 2.54 -32.61 -19.18
C ARG A 888 2.05 -33.54 -20.28
N ALA A 889 1.35 -33.00 -21.29
CA ALA A 889 0.88 -33.78 -22.43
C ALA A 889 2.04 -34.28 -23.30
N ALA A 890 1.75 -35.22 -24.21
CA ALA A 890 2.73 -35.77 -25.15
C ALA A 890 3.50 -34.66 -25.89
N ASP A 891 4.81 -34.86 -26.05
CA ASP A 891 5.75 -33.89 -26.65
C ASP A 891 5.73 -32.49 -25.99
N GLY A 892 5.31 -32.42 -24.72
CA GLY A 892 5.13 -31.18 -23.97
C GLY A 892 6.41 -30.50 -23.50
N ARG A 893 7.57 -31.19 -23.56
CA ARG A 893 8.86 -30.70 -23.04
C ARG A 893 9.20 -29.28 -23.49
N ARG A 894 8.91 -28.91 -24.74
CA ARG A 894 9.20 -27.56 -25.29
C ARG A 894 8.40 -26.41 -24.64
N PHE A 895 7.33 -26.72 -23.91
CA PHE A 895 6.46 -25.73 -23.28
C PHE A 895 6.82 -25.44 -21.82
N THR A 896 7.71 -26.22 -21.21
CA THR A 896 8.10 -26.09 -19.78
C THR A 896 8.67 -24.70 -19.48
N SER A 897 9.61 -24.22 -20.30
CA SER A 897 10.24 -22.90 -20.10
C SER A 897 9.23 -21.76 -20.29
N ALA A 898 8.28 -21.92 -21.22
CA ALA A 898 7.21 -20.96 -21.43
C ALA A 898 6.25 -20.92 -20.21
N ALA A 899 5.88 -22.09 -19.67
CA ALA A 899 5.07 -22.21 -18.46
C ALA A 899 5.75 -21.53 -17.26
N VAL A 900 7.01 -21.86 -16.98
CA VAL A 900 7.79 -21.26 -15.89
C VAL A 900 7.89 -19.74 -16.04
N ARG A 901 8.13 -19.23 -17.27
CA ARG A 901 8.17 -17.79 -17.53
C ARG A 901 6.83 -17.11 -17.20
N VAL A 902 5.71 -17.66 -17.69
CA VAL A 902 4.38 -17.09 -17.44
C VAL A 902 4.01 -17.17 -15.95
N LEU A 903 4.38 -18.23 -15.24
CA LEU A 903 4.16 -18.38 -13.80
C LEU A 903 5.03 -17.43 -12.96
N ARG A 904 6.26 -17.14 -13.41
CA ARG A 904 7.11 -16.09 -12.81
C ARG A 904 6.47 -14.71 -13.00
N ASP A 905 6.00 -14.40 -14.20
CA ASP A 905 5.25 -13.16 -14.46
C ASP A 905 3.98 -13.11 -13.59
N SER A 906 3.26 -14.23 -13.45
CA SER A 906 2.06 -14.34 -12.61
C SER A 906 2.37 -14.04 -11.14
N ARG A 907 3.48 -14.58 -10.63
CA ARG A 907 3.95 -14.31 -9.26
C ARG A 907 4.43 -12.88 -9.07
N ALA A 908 5.03 -12.27 -10.09
CA ALA A 908 5.49 -10.88 -10.05
C ALA A 908 4.34 -9.87 -10.16
N ALA A 909 3.22 -10.27 -10.76
CA ALA A 909 2.05 -9.41 -10.96
C ALA A 909 1.24 -9.12 -9.68
N VAL A 910 1.50 -9.83 -8.58
CA VAL A 910 0.81 -9.60 -7.30
C VAL A 910 1.79 -9.34 -6.15
N PRO A 911 1.44 -8.43 -5.21
CA PRO A 911 2.23 -8.22 -4.00
C PRO A 911 2.16 -9.46 -3.08
N GLN A 912 3.10 -9.56 -2.14
CA GLN A 912 3.13 -10.67 -1.17
C GLN A 912 1.90 -10.70 -0.26
N SER A 913 1.26 -9.55 -0.06
CA SER A 913 0.02 -9.41 0.72
C SER A 913 -1.23 -9.86 -0.05
N ASP A 914 -1.16 -10.17 -1.35
CA ASP A 914 -2.33 -10.62 -2.11
C ASP A 914 -2.81 -12.00 -1.59
N PRO A 915 -4.12 -12.20 -1.36
CA PRO A 915 -4.68 -13.48 -0.90
C PRO A 915 -4.26 -14.68 -1.76
N ARG A 916 -3.99 -14.45 -3.06
CA ARG A 916 -3.66 -15.48 -4.04
C ARG A 916 -2.15 -15.71 -4.16
N SER A 917 -1.32 -14.98 -3.41
CA SER A 917 0.15 -15.07 -3.49
C SER A 917 0.66 -16.49 -3.20
N ALA A 918 0.14 -17.13 -2.15
CA ALA A 918 0.52 -18.50 -1.78
C ALA A 918 0.22 -19.50 -2.91
N GLN A 919 -0.98 -19.41 -3.52
CA GLN A 919 -1.36 -20.27 -4.64
C GLN A 919 -0.43 -20.07 -5.85
N ARG A 920 -0.09 -18.83 -6.19
CA ARG A 920 0.82 -18.53 -7.31
C ARG A 920 2.24 -19.05 -7.07
N LEU A 921 2.73 -19.01 -5.82
CA LEU A 921 4.02 -19.61 -5.44
C LEU A 921 4.02 -21.13 -5.63
N VAL A 922 2.96 -21.81 -5.18
CA VAL A 922 2.81 -23.26 -5.35
C VAL A 922 2.79 -23.64 -6.83
N ARG A 923 2.04 -22.90 -7.66
CA ARG A 923 1.99 -23.12 -9.12
C ARG A 923 3.36 -22.91 -9.80
N LEU A 924 4.12 -21.89 -9.40
CA LEU A 924 5.47 -21.70 -9.93
C LEU A 924 6.41 -22.85 -9.53
N ALA A 925 6.34 -23.30 -8.27
CA ALA A 925 7.12 -24.45 -7.80
C ALA A 925 6.76 -25.73 -8.58
N GLU A 926 5.49 -25.95 -8.89
CA GLU A 926 5.00 -27.04 -9.73
C GLU A 926 5.60 -26.98 -11.15
N GLY A 927 5.67 -25.79 -11.76
CA GLY A 927 6.32 -25.59 -13.05
C GLY A 927 7.83 -25.85 -13.03
N LEU A 928 8.53 -25.42 -11.99
CA LEU A 928 9.97 -25.67 -11.81
C LEU A 928 10.26 -27.17 -11.62
N ARG A 929 9.45 -27.88 -10.82
CA ARG A 929 9.57 -29.34 -10.68
C ARG A 929 9.34 -30.07 -12.00
N LEU A 930 8.34 -29.65 -12.78
CA LEU A 930 8.08 -30.23 -14.09
C LEU A 930 9.26 -30.00 -15.05
N ARG A 931 9.82 -28.78 -15.08
CA ARG A 931 11.01 -28.49 -15.88
C ARG A 931 12.21 -29.33 -15.43
N HIS A 932 12.45 -29.42 -14.12
CA HIS A 932 13.45 -30.30 -13.54
C HIS A 932 13.29 -31.76 -13.99
N ALA A 933 12.06 -32.30 -13.97
CA ALA A 933 11.82 -33.68 -14.41
C ALA A 933 12.25 -33.93 -15.88
N TYR A 934 12.25 -32.91 -16.74
CA TYR A 934 12.67 -32.99 -18.13
C TYR A 934 14.14 -32.59 -18.39
N GLU A 935 14.71 -31.70 -17.58
CA GLU A 935 16.05 -31.11 -17.80
C GLU A 935 17.11 -31.64 -16.83
N GLY A 936 16.69 -32.16 -15.67
CA GLY A 936 17.57 -32.66 -14.61
C GLY A 936 18.26 -31.57 -13.79
N ASP A 937 17.94 -30.28 -13.99
CA ASP A 937 18.59 -29.17 -13.28
C ASP A 937 18.13 -29.09 -11.81
N VAL A 938 19.04 -29.39 -10.88
CA VAL A 938 18.74 -29.39 -9.44
C VAL A 938 18.47 -27.97 -8.91
N VAL A 939 18.89 -26.91 -9.61
CA VAL A 939 18.61 -25.51 -9.22
C VAL A 939 17.11 -25.26 -9.16
N ASP A 940 16.33 -25.84 -10.07
CA ASP A 940 14.88 -25.73 -10.08
C ASP A 940 14.23 -26.34 -8.84
N LEU A 941 14.75 -27.47 -8.34
CA LEU A 941 14.26 -28.07 -7.10
C LEU A 941 14.61 -27.20 -5.88
N ARG A 942 15.77 -26.53 -5.89
CA ARG A 942 16.16 -25.60 -4.80
C ARG A 942 15.29 -24.35 -4.79
N GLU A 943 14.98 -23.81 -5.97
CA GLU A 943 14.05 -22.68 -6.10
C GLU A 943 12.64 -23.11 -5.67
N ALA A 944 12.16 -24.28 -6.11
CA ALA A 944 10.88 -24.83 -5.69
C ALA A 944 10.78 -25.04 -4.16
N GLU A 945 11.83 -25.60 -3.52
CA GLU A 945 11.96 -25.73 -2.06
C GLU A 945 11.74 -24.38 -1.37
N TYR A 946 12.48 -23.35 -1.78
CA TYR A 946 12.37 -22.00 -1.22
C TYR A 946 10.98 -21.38 -1.44
N LEU A 947 10.41 -21.52 -2.64
CA LEU A 947 9.10 -20.95 -2.98
C LEU A 947 7.98 -21.60 -2.16
N LEU A 948 8.06 -22.90 -1.88
CA LEU A 948 7.07 -23.62 -1.07
C LEU A 948 7.16 -23.24 0.42
N GLU A 949 8.36 -23.06 0.97
CA GLU A 949 8.52 -22.49 2.32
C GLU A 949 7.93 -21.08 2.43
N LEU A 950 8.10 -20.26 1.37
CA LEU A 950 7.47 -18.95 1.30
C LEU A 950 5.94 -19.05 1.16
N ALA A 951 5.43 -20.01 0.38
CA ALA A 951 4.01 -20.23 0.20
C ALA A 951 3.34 -20.60 1.53
N VAL A 952 3.96 -21.46 2.35
CA VAL A 952 3.47 -21.78 3.70
C VAL A 952 3.36 -20.53 4.56
N ARG A 953 4.38 -19.66 4.57
CA ARG A 953 4.37 -18.41 5.36
C ARG A 953 3.29 -17.42 4.90
N GLN A 954 2.92 -17.45 3.63
CA GLN A 954 1.94 -16.53 3.03
C GLN A 954 0.52 -17.12 2.92
N SER A 955 0.33 -18.38 3.33
CA SER A 955 -0.97 -19.05 3.27
C SER A 955 -1.92 -18.47 4.31
N ARG A 956 -3.16 -18.21 3.92
CA ARG A 956 -4.19 -17.59 4.78
C ARG A 956 -5.17 -18.60 5.38
N SER A 957 -5.26 -19.80 4.78
CA SER A 957 -6.06 -20.91 5.33
C SER A 957 -5.19 -22.11 5.73
N PRO A 958 -5.60 -22.91 6.71
CA PRO A 958 -4.91 -24.16 7.04
C PRO A 958 -4.89 -25.14 5.86
N LEU A 959 -5.90 -25.11 4.98
CA LEU A 959 -5.95 -25.94 3.78
C LEU A 959 -4.88 -25.55 2.74
N GLU A 960 -4.61 -24.26 2.55
CA GLU A 960 -3.50 -23.78 1.71
C GLU A 960 -2.15 -24.20 2.27
N GLN A 961 -1.95 -24.05 3.58
CA GLN A 961 -0.73 -24.50 4.26
C GLN A 961 -0.52 -26.01 4.09
N ALA A 962 -1.60 -26.80 4.20
CA ALA A 962 -1.54 -28.23 4.02
C ALA A 962 -1.08 -28.62 2.61
N ARG A 963 -1.63 -27.96 1.57
CA ARG A 963 -1.23 -28.17 0.17
C ARG A 963 0.24 -27.79 -0.05
N ALA A 964 0.67 -26.64 0.44
CA ALA A 964 2.06 -26.20 0.30
C ALA A 964 3.05 -27.14 1.01
N TRP A 965 2.74 -27.61 2.22
CA TRP A 965 3.57 -28.59 2.92
C TRP A 965 3.60 -29.96 2.23
N ARG A 966 2.48 -30.38 1.60
CA ARG A 966 2.44 -31.60 0.80
C ARG A 966 3.41 -31.49 -0.38
N GLU A 967 3.33 -30.42 -1.15
CA GLU A 967 4.25 -30.20 -2.28
C GLU A 967 5.70 -30.06 -1.82
N HIS A 968 5.93 -29.43 -0.66
CA HIS A 968 7.27 -29.32 -0.08
C HIS A 968 7.85 -30.71 0.26
N GLY A 969 7.03 -31.61 0.82
CA GLY A 969 7.42 -33.00 1.07
C GLY A 969 7.85 -33.73 -0.21
N ASP A 970 7.12 -33.54 -1.31
CA ASP A 970 7.47 -34.14 -2.60
C ASP A 970 8.81 -33.62 -3.12
N VAL A 971 9.04 -32.30 -3.06
CA VAL A 971 10.33 -31.69 -3.47
C VAL A 971 11.49 -32.27 -2.66
N GLN A 972 11.32 -32.51 -1.36
CA GLN A 972 12.38 -33.13 -0.55
C GLN A 972 12.69 -34.56 -1.01
N GLN A 973 11.69 -35.32 -1.44
CA GLN A 973 11.92 -36.64 -2.05
C GLN A 973 12.65 -36.55 -3.40
N GLU A 974 12.29 -35.58 -4.24
CA GLU A 974 12.93 -35.35 -5.54
C GLU A 974 14.41 -34.93 -5.37
N ILE A 975 14.70 -34.06 -4.38
CA ILE A 975 16.08 -33.69 -4.01
C ILE A 975 16.83 -34.91 -3.47
N HIS A 976 16.18 -35.76 -2.66
CA HIS A 976 16.79 -37.01 -2.17
C HIS A 976 17.15 -37.95 -3.34
N ALA A 977 16.27 -38.13 -4.32
CA ALA A 977 16.52 -39.00 -5.45
C ALA A 977 17.81 -38.63 -6.21
N HIS A 978 18.11 -37.32 -6.29
CA HIS A 978 19.31 -36.78 -6.93
C HIS A 978 20.54 -36.80 -6.03
N THR A 979 20.43 -36.32 -4.79
CA THR A 979 21.57 -36.13 -3.88
C THR A 979 21.91 -37.37 -3.06
N ARG A 980 20.98 -38.33 -2.97
CA ARG A 980 21.00 -39.49 -2.06
C ARG A 980 21.22 -39.15 -0.59
N ALA A 981 21.02 -37.89 -0.20
CA ALA A 981 21.23 -37.41 1.16
C ALA A 981 20.06 -37.88 2.07
N PRO A 982 20.31 -38.69 3.11
CA PRO A 982 19.25 -39.31 3.91
C PRO A 982 18.44 -38.31 4.75
N ASP A 983 19.05 -37.19 5.14
CA ASP A 983 18.40 -36.10 5.87
C ASP A 983 17.20 -35.50 5.12
N ARG A 984 17.20 -35.63 3.78
CA ARG A 984 16.09 -35.19 2.92
C ARG A 984 14.82 -36.01 3.11
N LEU A 985 14.94 -37.32 3.35
CA LEU A 985 13.79 -38.16 3.67
C LEU A 985 13.22 -37.81 5.04
N ASP A 986 14.07 -37.47 6.02
CA ASP A 986 13.60 -36.97 7.32
C ASP A 986 12.82 -35.65 7.18
N ARG A 987 13.31 -34.72 6.36
CA ARG A 987 12.59 -33.47 6.04
C ARG A 987 11.29 -33.71 5.28
N ALA A 988 11.25 -34.68 4.36
CA ALA A 988 10.04 -35.07 3.66
C ALA A 988 8.97 -35.59 4.65
N ALA A 989 9.36 -36.49 5.56
CA ALA A 989 8.47 -37.02 6.58
C ALA A 989 7.95 -35.93 7.55
N ASP A 990 8.79 -34.95 7.93
CA ASP A 990 8.34 -33.78 8.72
C ASP A 990 7.36 -32.90 7.93
N SER A 991 7.64 -32.64 6.66
CA SER A 991 6.78 -31.84 5.78
C SER A 991 5.39 -32.46 5.65
N TYR A 992 5.30 -33.77 5.39
CA TYR A 992 4.02 -34.47 5.35
C TYR A 992 3.30 -34.49 6.70
N ARG A 993 4.03 -34.58 7.82
CA ARG A 993 3.44 -34.46 9.16
C ARG A 993 2.84 -33.08 9.39
N ARG A 994 3.51 -32.01 8.95
CA ARG A 994 2.98 -30.64 9.03
C ARG A 994 1.76 -30.46 8.12
N ALA A 995 1.82 -30.99 6.89
CA ALA A 995 0.69 -31.01 5.97
C ALA A 995 -0.54 -31.67 6.58
N TRP A 996 -0.37 -32.83 7.22
CA TRP A 996 -1.44 -33.55 7.90
C TRP A 996 -2.07 -32.74 9.02
N ARG A 997 -1.26 -32.12 9.89
CA ARG A 997 -1.76 -31.29 11.00
C ARG A 997 -2.55 -30.08 10.49
N SER A 998 -2.05 -29.40 9.46
CA SER A 998 -2.74 -28.27 8.84
C SER A 998 -4.05 -28.70 8.17
N ALA A 999 -4.08 -29.86 7.51
CA ALA A 999 -5.29 -30.40 6.89
C ALA A 999 -6.36 -30.75 7.94
N LEU A 1000 -5.98 -31.37 9.06
CA LEU A 1000 -6.90 -31.64 10.17
C LEU A 1000 -7.42 -30.36 10.85
N ALA A 1001 -6.66 -29.27 10.84
CA ALA A 1001 -7.15 -27.98 11.33
C ALA A 1001 -8.24 -27.39 10.41
N ALA A 1002 -8.16 -27.64 9.10
CA ALA A 1002 -9.16 -27.23 8.10
C ALA A 1002 -10.43 -28.10 8.08
N ASP A 1003 -10.45 -29.27 8.73
CA ASP A 1003 -11.63 -30.16 8.86
C ASP A 1003 -12.82 -29.47 9.57
N ARG A 1004 -12.61 -28.28 10.15
CA ARG A 1004 -13.67 -27.47 10.79
C ARG A 1004 -14.29 -26.42 9.86
N GLU A 1005 -13.86 -26.34 8.61
CA GLU A 1005 -14.32 -25.35 7.61
C GLU A 1005 -15.29 -25.96 6.59
N GLU A 1006 -15.90 -25.10 5.76
CA GLU A 1006 -16.92 -25.40 4.72
C GLU A 1006 -16.46 -26.41 3.65
N ARG A 1007 -15.17 -26.81 3.62
CA ARG A 1007 -14.56 -27.76 2.67
C ARG A 1007 -14.00 -29.01 3.35
N ARG A 1008 -14.77 -29.55 4.29
CA ARG A 1008 -14.39 -30.69 5.14
C ARG A 1008 -13.84 -31.90 4.37
N GLU A 1009 -14.55 -32.36 3.36
CA GLU A 1009 -14.20 -33.58 2.61
C GLU A 1009 -12.83 -33.47 1.93
N VAL A 1010 -12.54 -32.33 1.30
CA VAL A 1010 -11.26 -32.04 0.64
C VAL A 1010 -10.11 -32.01 1.65
N ALA A 1011 -10.35 -31.48 2.84
CA ALA A 1011 -9.36 -31.45 3.91
C ALA A 1011 -9.05 -32.85 4.44
N VAL A 1012 -10.07 -33.68 4.64
CA VAL A 1012 -9.93 -35.08 5.09
C VAL A 1012 -9.21 -35.92 4.04
N GLU A 1013 -9.55 -35.77 2.77
CA GLU A 1013 -8.88 -36.48 1.66
C GLU A 1013 -7.39 -36.13 1.59
N LEU A 1014 -7.07 -34.84 1.67
CA LEU A 1014 -5.68 -34.39 1.69
C LEU A 1014 -4.94 -34.93 2.90
N ALA A 1015 -5.54 -34.90 4.09
CA ALA A 1015 -4.97 -35.42 5.33
C ALA A 1015 -4.67 -36.93 5.23
N ALA A 1016 -5.59 -37.70 4.64
CA ALA A 1016 -5.41 -39.13 4.42
C ALA A 1016 -4.23 -39.36 3.47
N ARG A 1017 -4.20 -38.66 2.32
CA ARG A 1017 -3.16 -38.81 1.29
C ARG A 1017 -1.76 -38.47 1.82
N VAL A 1018 -1.59 -37.41 2.59
CA VAL A 1018 -0.26 -37.05 3.12
C VAL A 1018 0.25 -38.03 4.18
N GLN A 1019 -0.64 -38.72 4.91
CA GLN A 1019 -0.21 -39.78 5.84
C GLN A 1019 0.24 -41.05 5.11
N GLU A 1020 -0.39 -41.39 3.98
CA GLU A 1020 0.11 -42.47 3.11
C GLU A 1020 1.55 -42.15 2.65
N LEU A 1021 1.76 -40.96 2.08
CA LEU A 1021 3.08 -40.51 1.60
C LEU A 1021 4.11 -40.49 2.73
N ARG A 1022 3.70 -40.09 3.94
CA ARG A 1022 4.57 -40.13 5.13
C ARG A 1022 4.95 -41.55 5.52
N GLY A 1023 4.00 -42.49 5.48
CA GLY A 1023 4.25 -43.92 5.72
C GLY A 1023 5.31 -44.47 4.76
N GLU A 1024 5.15 -44.20 3.47
CA GLU A 1024 6.08 -44.64 2.41
C GLU A 1024 7.51 -44.09 2.61
N VAL A 1025 7.65 -42.84 3.07
CA VAL A 1025 8.96 -42.26 3.41
C VAL A 1025 9.55 -42.92 4.67
N LEU A 1026 8.73 -43.18 5.70
CA LEU A 1026 9.18 -43.77 6.96
C LEU A 1026 9.65 -45.22 6.80
N GLU A 1027 9.02 -45.98 5.89
CA GLU A 1027 9.49 -47.32 5.53
C GLU A 1027 10.86 -47.28 4.85
N ARG A 1028 11.08 -46.34 3.92
CA ARG A 1028 12.40 -46.13 3.29
C ARG A 1028 13.48 -45.70 4.28
N LEU A 1029 13.10 -45.01 5.37
CA LEU A 1029 13.97 -44.66 6.50
C LEU A 1029 14.19 -45.83 7.48
N ALA A 1030 13.67 -47.03 7.19
CA ALA A 1030 13.71 -48.20 8.07
C ALA A 1030 13.10 -47.93 9.47
N ARG A 1031 11.98 -47.18 9.52
CA ARG A 1031 11.22 -46.89 10.76
C ARG A 1031 9.83 -47.52 10.74
N PRO A 1032 9.72 -48.88 10.75
CA PRO A 1032 8.47 -49.60 10.50
C PRO A 1032 7.36 -49.29 11.51
N ARG A 1033 7.68 -49.07 12.80
CA ARG A 1033 6.66 -48.69 13.82
C ARG A 1033 6.02 -47.34 13.51
N ALA A 1034 6.81 -46.33 13.15
CA ALA A 1034 6.31 -45.01 12.82
C ALA A 1034 5.54 -45.01 11.48
N ALA A 1035 5.94 -45.85 10.52
CA ALA A 1035 5.22 -46.05 9.27
C ALA A 1035 3.84 -46.70 9.51
N LEU A 1036 3.78 -47.72 10.37
CA LEU A 1036 2.53 -48.38 10.77
C LEU A 1036 1.53 -47.38 11.37
N ASP A 1037 1.97 -46.49 12.27
CA ASP A 1037 1.12 -45.46 12.86
C ASP A 1037 0.57 -44.48 11.79
N ALA A 1038 1.40 -44.11 10.81
CA ALA A 1038 0.99 -43.24 9.71
C ALA A 1038 -0.06 -43.92 8.82
N TYR A 1039 0.13 -45.18 8.44
CA TYR A 1039 -0.84 -45.91 7.61
C TYR A 1039 -2.16 -46.19 8.35
N ARG A 1040 -2.12 -46.51 9.65
CA ARG A 1040 -3.34 -46.64 10.46
C ARG A 1040 -4.13 -45.33 10.48
N SER A 1041 -3.44 -44.20 10.66
CA SER A 1041 -4.05 -42.87 10.60
C SER A 1041 -4.67 -42.58 9.22
N ALA A 1042 -3.99 -42.95 8.13
CA ALA A 1042 -4.51 -42.79 6.77
C ALA A 1042 -5.77 -43.66 6.55
N LEU A 1043 -5.72 -44.93 6.97
CA LEU A 1043 -6.83 -45.88 6.84
C LEU A 1043 -8.08 -45.41 7.59
N GLU A 1044 -7.91 -44.85 8.79
CA GLU A 1044 -9.00 -44.26 9.56
C GLU A 1044 -9.65 -43.10 8.79
N LEU A 1045 -8.84 -42.18 8.24
CA LEU A 1045 -9.34 -41.02 7.49
C LEU A 1045 -10.05 -41.43 6.20
N TRP A 1046 -9.52 -42.40 5.44
CA TRP A 1046 -10.20 -42.93 4.27
C TRP A 1046 -11.52 -43.64 4.60
N THR A 1047 -11.62 -44.24 5.78
CA THR A 1047 -12.87 -44.87 6.24
C THR A 1047 -13.96 -43.84 6.49
N ARG A 1048 -13.60 -42.62 6.91
CA ARG A 1048 -14.55 -41.50 7.08
C ARG A 1048 -15.11 -40.96 5.76
N LEU A 1049 -14.41 -41.15 4.64
CA LEU A 1049 -14.80 -40.65 3.30
C LEU A 1049 -15.74 -41.60 2.53
N GLY A 1050 -16.02 -42.80 3.06
CA GLY A 1050 -17.00 -43.74 2.48
C GLY A 1050 -16.51 -44.53 1.25
N ASP A 1051 -17.45 -44.82 0.34
CA ASP A 1051 -17.25 -45.73 -0.81
C ASP A 1051 -16.22 -45.32 -1.88
N PRO A 1052 -15.97 -44.03 -2.22
CA PRO A 1052 -14.98 -43.69 -3.26
C PRO A 1052 -13.54 -44.11 -2.90
N ALA A 1053 -13.29 -44.49 -1.64
CA ALA A 1053 -11.98 -44.90 -1.14
C ALA A 1053 -11.81 -46.43 -0.93
N ALA A 1054 -12.79 -47.26 -1.30
CA ALA A 1054 -12.79 -48.70 -0.99
C ALA A 1054 -11.50 -49.44 -1.40
N GLY A 1055 -11.03 -49.25 -2.64
CA GLY A 1055 -9.79 -49.89 -3.12
C GLY A 1055 -8.52 -49.41 -2.40
N ARG A 1056 -8.45 -48.12 -2.01
CA ARG A 1056 -7.32 -47.60 -1.22
C ARG A 1056 -7.33 -48.13 0.20
N ARG A 1057 -8.51 -48.25 0.83
CA ARG A 1057 -8.66 -48.83 2.17
C ARG A 1057 -8.18 -50.28 2.21
N GLU A 1058 -8.51 -51.08 1.20
CA GLU A 1058 -8.06 -52.47 1.10
C GLU A 1058 -6.52 -52.56 0.97
N ALA A 1059 -5.93 -51.77 0.07
CA ALA A 1059 -4.48 -51.73 -0.13
C ALA A 1059 -3.74 -51.31 1.14
N LEU A 1060 -4.20 -50.25 1.81
CA LEU A 1060 -3.63 -49.80 3.09
C LEU A 1060 -3.80 -50.84 4.20
N GLY A 1061 -4.97 -51.48 4.30
CA GLY A 1061 -5.23 -52.54 5.28
C GLY A 1061 -4.29 -53.74 5.08
N SER A 1062 -3.99 -54.11 3.84
CA SER A 1062 -2.98 -55.13 3.52
C SER A 1062 -1.57 -54.70 3.95
N ARG A 1063 -1.21 -53.44 3.70
CA ARG A 1063 0.11 -52.91 4.09
C ARG A 1063 0.29 -52.87 5.60
N VAL A 1064 -0.73 -52.45 6.34
CA VAL A 1064 -0.77 -52.46 7.82
C VAL A 1064 -0.54 -53.87 8.36
N ARG A 1065 -1.28 -54.88 7.88
CA ARG A 1065 -1.09 -56.30 8.29
C ARG A 1065 0.31 -56.82 7.99
N THR A 1066 0.86 -56.44 6.84
CA THR A 1066 2.21 -56.85 6.43
C THR A 1066 3.28 -56.30 7.40
N LEU A 1067 3.15 -55.03 7.80
CA LEU A 1067 4.07 -54.41 8.75
C LEU A 1067 3.90 -54.93 10.18
N GLU A 1068 2.67 -55.25 10.60
CA GLU A 1068 2.39 -55.88 11.90
C GLU A 1068 2.98 -57.27 12.00
N ALA A 1069 2.94 -58.06 10.93
CA ALA A 1069 3.53 -59.40 10.90
C ALA A 1069 5.07 -59.40 10.89
N GLY A 1070 5.70 -58.28 10.50
CA GLY A 1070 7.16 -58.14 10.42
C GLY A 1070 7.81 -57.38 11.58
N LEU A 1071 7.02 -56.90 12.55
CA LEU A 1071 7.45 -56.18 13.76
C LEU A 1071 7.42 -57.09 14.99
#